data_AF-A0A560WIQ0-F1
#
_entry.id   AF-A0A560WIQ0-F1
#
_cell.length_a   1.000
_cell.length_b   1.000
_cell.length_c   1.000
_cell.angle_alpha   90.00
_cell.angle_beta   90.00
_cell.angle_gamma   90.00
#
_symmetry.space_group_name_H-M   'P 1'
#
loop_
_entity.id
_entity.type
_entity.pdbx_description
1 polymer ?
#
loop_
_entity_poly.entity_id
_entity_poly.type
_entity_poly.pdbx_seq_one_letter_code
_entity_poly.pdbx_strand_id
1 'polypeptide(L)'
;MSELFDAVDALLASRAVLPPPAERKRLRAAHGLTIDEVATALKVRRATVSGWENGKTEPRPPERDAYARLLDKLAELYPAQEEPAAPVSATLIGTPDPADAGPQSADHAPEPAAMAAPENAQAPVPAPDAAATAAAPRPARTTRTSTTSRRPGAKKAAPAGTPAGSADSRFENGPLAVVDVEDGQALAYCTGGLVLDVPAKSIPALVDWTLREAKLGAPKLAGPGKDADPLIVLTGAALERYGLPVTLTEEEKHAGRLPEGHKVIKQLARAEWKLTKRGFGPWARIYRPATGSERACVQLCIPSWNALDTRHWGEAGHLPPAELARVLGVYASRVMTPRGSTAVTGLELMTALHPPTRASEPDADDRRHSEHNPGSLGKDAIDPMNWPPCEVPDGHPVLKGLPRFHVRGPGEKLFEEAYDWARPMTDAECTLRYLVGIDVNMAFAAGANGLNVGLGEATHVKAPAFDAKLPGSWLVDLSHVDLSQVKVGKEWVELDGSLLPSPFTPKGERPEGPAWYATPTVAYAAELGYEVRPIEAWVRYDNGRYLDGWYQRLRDAYLATMADLGVDADLTPADFLAAMDGYKDRDPELAIVVSAIKATVKGGLGKLRERPRGEGWKPGQPWRALSRPTWRPDIRAAVISRTRINLHRKIVKHAAFTGQYPVAILSDCVAYASNGPSPLDFLPYRDGKPLPGGFKLGINPGLVKHEGTQTVLWGEEVRERFHAPDLNLARYIKDGTVTDIDSGE
;
A
#
# COMPACT_ATOMS: atom_id res chain seq x y z
N MET A 1 -48.74 44.07 -8.76
CA MET A 1 -47.37 44.60 -8.88
C MET A 1 -46.34 43.71 -8.18
N SER A 2 -46.59 43.14 -6.99
CA SER A 2 -45.55 42.34 -6.29
C SER A 2 -45.19 41.02 -6.97
N GLU A 3 -46.12 40.28 -7.59
CA GLU A 3 -45.78 39.00 -8.25
C GLU A 3 -44.79 39.14 -9.42
N LEU A 4 -44.80 40.29 -10.12
CA LEU A 4 -43.83 40.58 -11.16
C LEU A 4 -42.45 40.94 -10.59
N PHE A 5 -42.41 41.61 -9.44
CA PHE A 5 -41.15 41.88 -8.73
C PHE A 5 -40.57 40.59 -8.13
N ASP A 6 -41.41 39.73 -7.53
CA ASP A 6 -40.99 38.43 -7.00
C ASP A 6 -40.45 37.50 -8.13
N ALA A 7 -41.06 37.54 -9.31
CA ALA A 7 -40.58 36.80 -10.49
C ALA A 7 -39.28 37.36 -11.06
N VAL A 8 -39.08 38.68 -11.02
CA VAL A 8 -37.83 39.34 -11.42
C VAL A 8 -36.72 39.06 -10.40
N ASP A 9 -37.02 39.09 -9.11
CA ASP A 9 -36.08 38.78 -8.03
C ASP A 9 -35.66 37.30 -8.07
N ALA A 10 -36.60 36.39 -8.34
CA ALA A 10 -36.29 34.97 -8.56
C ALA A 10 -35.41 34.77 -9.81
N LEU A 11 -35.67 35.51 -10.90
CA LEU A 11 -34.86 35.43 -12.12
C LEU A 11 -33.44 35.95 -11.89
N LEU A 12 -33.27 37.04 -11.16
CA LEU A 12 -31.97 37.61 -10.80
C LEU A 12 -31.20 36.69 -9.84
N ALA A 13 -31.86 36.14 -8.81
CA ALA A 13 -31.26 35.20 -7.85
C ALA A 13 -30.77 33.91 -8.53
N SER A 14 -31.52 33.37 -9.49
CA SER A 14 -31.14 32.14 -10.22
C SER A 14 -29.83 32.26 -11.00
N ARG A 15 -29.40 33.49 -11.31
CA ARG A 15 -28.16 33.82 -12.03
C ARG A 15 -27.08 34.45 -11.14
N ALA A 16 -27.34 34.63 -9.84
CA ALA A 16 -26.35 35.15 -8.90
C ALA A 16 -25.19 34.16 -8.71
N VAL A 17 -23.96 34.68 -8.73
CA VAL A 17 -22.76 33.91 -8.47
C VAL A 17 -22.66 33.66 -6.97
N LEU A 18 -22.74 32.39 -6.57
CA LEU A 18 -22.54 32.02 -5.18
C LEU A 18 -21.09 32.30 -4.77
N PRO A 19 -20.82 32.69 -3.51
CA PRO A 19 -19.46 32.80 -2.99
C PRO A 19 -18.65 31.51 -3.24
N PRO A 20 -17.31 31.56 -3.32
CA PRO A 20 -16.49 30.35 -3.43
C PRO A 20 -16.75 29.36 -2.29
N PRO A 21 -16.60 28.04 -2.49
CA PRO A 21 -16.96 27.03 -1.47
C PRO A 21 -16.33 27.27 -0.08
N ALA A 22 -15.07 27.73 -0.04
CA ALA A 22 -14.39 28.10 1.20
C ALA A 22 -15.09 29.24 1.95
N GLU A 23 -15.64 30.22 1.23
CA GLU A 23 -16.38 31.34 1.80
C GLU A 23 -17.75 30.91 2.31
N ARG A 24 -18.43 29.97 1.61
CA ARG A 24 -19.69 29.38 2.08
C ARG A 24 -19.51 28.71 3.45
N LYS A 25 -18.43 27.91 3.58
CA LYS A 25 -18.05 27.24 4.83
C LYS A 25 -17.70 28.23 5.93
N ARG A 26 -16.95 29.29 5.60
CA ARG A 26 -16.58 30.36 6.55
C ARG A 26 -17.82 31.06 7.10
N LEU A 27 -18.73 31.49 6.23
CA LEU A 27 -19.96 32.19 6.62
C LEU A 27 -20.86 31.33 7.53
N ARG A 28 -21.04 30.05 7.18
CA ARG A 28 -21.78 29.10 8.02
C ARG A 28 -21.12 28.93 9.39
N ALA A 29 -19.81 28.67 9.41
CA ALA A 29 -19.06 28.43 10.64
C ALA A 29 -19.00 29.68 11.54
N ALA A 30 -18.88 30.87 10.95
CA ALA A 30 -18.89 32.14 11.68
C ALA A 30 -20.21 32.40 12.40
N HIS A 31 -21.32 31.89 11.85
CA HIS A 31 -22.64 31.94 12.50
C HIS A 31 -22.90 30.78 13.46
N GLY A 32 -21.98 29.82 13.59
CA GLY A 32 -22.14 28.64 14.45
C GLY A 32 -23.13 27.59 13.94
N LEU A 33 -23.59 27.70 12.69
CA LEU A 33 -24.52 26.74 12.10
C LEU A 33 -23.81 25.43 11.76
N THR A 34 -24.39 24.29 12.14
CA THR A 34 -23.92 22.97 11.70
C THR A 34 -24.39 22.67 10.26
N ILE A 35 -23.72 21.72 9.60
CA ILE A 35 -24.14 21.28 8.26
C ILE A 35 -25.54 20.65 8.31
N ASP A 36 -25.90 19.99 9.42
CA ASP A 36 -27.20 19.34 9.60
C ASP A 36 -28.34 20.34 9.75
N GLU A 37 -28.12 21.45 10.44
CA GLU A 37 -29.12 22.53 10.56
C GLU A 37 -29.41 23.19 9.21
N VAL A 38 -28.35 23.46 8.42
CA VAL A 38 -28.50 24.01 7.07
C VAL A 38 -29.19 23.00 6.13
N ALA A 39 -28.81 21.73 6.21
CA ALA A 39 -29.42 20.68 5.40
C ALA A 39 -30.92 20.49 5.73
N THR A 40 -31.27 20.54 7.02
CA THR A 40 -32.66 20.45 7.50
C THR A 40 -33.49 21.64 7.03
N ALA A 41 -32.96 22.87 7.15
CA ALA A 41 -33.65 24.09 6.70
C ALA A 41 -33.91 24.10 5.19
N LEU A 42 -32.97 23.57 4.41
CA LEU A 42 -33.06 23.49 2.94
C LEU A 42 -33.72 22.19 2.44
N LYS A 43 -34.14 21.30 3.34
CA LYS A 43 -34.72 19.97 3.04
C LYS A 43 -33.85 19.10 2.12
N VAL A 44 -32.52 19.17 2.30
CA VAL A 44 -31.54 18.35 1.57
C VAL A 44 -30.77 17.43 2.53
N ARG A 45 -29.99 16.50 1.99
CA ARG A 45 -29.13 15.62 2.81
C ARG A 45 -27.89 16.38 3.29
N ARG A 46 -27.39 16.06 4.49
CA ARG A 46 -26.11 16.58 5.03
C ARG A 46 -24.97 16.53 4.01
N ALA A 47 -24.84 15.40 3.32
CA ALA A 47 -23.81 15.19 2.30
C ALA A 47 -23.89 16.18 1.12
N THR A 48 -25.10 16.68 0.81
CA THR A 48 -25.34 17.63 -0.27
C THR A 48 -24.78 19.01 0.09
N VAL A 49 -25.06 19.52 1.29
CA VAL A 49 -24.51 20.80 1.77
C VAL A 49 -23.00 20.71 1.95
N SER A 50 -22.50 19.58 2.48
CA SER A 50 -21.06 19.30 2.53
C SER A 50 -20.41 19.27 1.14
N GLY A 51 -21.12 18.74 0.13
CA GLY A 51 -20.69 18.77 -1.27
C GLY A 51 -20.60 20.19 -1.83
N TRP A 52 -21.53 21.07 -1.48
CA TRP A 52 -21.56 22.49 -1.89
C TRP A 52 -20.44 23.33 -1.26
N GLU A 53 -20.12 23.09 0.01
CA GLU A 53 -19.05 23.80 0.74
C GLU A 53 -17.65 23.31 0.41
N ASN A 54 -17.52 22.10 -0.14
CA ASN A 54 -16.25 21.53 -0.59
C ASN A 54 -16.06 21.58 -2.11
N GLY A 55 -16.97 22.23 -2.85
CA GLY A 55 -16.90 22.38 -4.31
C GLY A 55 -17.06 21.08 -5.11
N LYS A 56 -17.52 19.98 -4.48
CA LYS A 56 -17.75 18.69 -5.14
C LYS A 56 -19.01 18.69 -6.01
N THR A 57 -20.00 19.50 -5.64
CA THR A 57 -21.27 19.68 -6.34
C THR A 57 -21.72 21.12 -6.20
N GLU A 58 -22.46 21.67 -7.17
CA GLU A 58 -23.10 22.99 -7.03
C GLU A 58 -24.61 22.85 -6.74
N PRO A 59 -25.21 23.76 -5.96
CA PRO A 59 -26.65 23.75 -5.70
C PRO A 59 -27.45 23.95 -6.99
N ARG A 60 -28.58 23.27 -7.12
CA ARG A 60 -29.52 23.43 -8.24
C ARG A 60 -30.81 24.10 -7.75
N PRO A 61 -31.56 24.81 -8.61
CA PRO A 61 -32.88 25.32 -8.23
C PRO A 61 -33.85 24.16 -7.90
N PRO A 62 -34.76 24.31 -6.91
CA PRO A 62 -35.03 25.52 -6.12
C PRO A 62 -34.12 25.74 -4.90
N GLU A 63 -33.33 24.74 -4.47
CA GLU A 63 -32.53 24.82 -3.24
C GLU A 63 -31.37 25.82 -3.33
N ARG A 64 -30.86 26.06 -4.55
CA ARG A 64 -29.85 27.08 -4.82
C ARG A 64 -30.27 28.46 -4.35
N ASP A 65 -31.53 28.83 -4.56
CA ASP A 65 -32.01 30.18 -4.28
C ASP A 65 -32.15 30.39 -2.77
N ALA A 66 -32.65 29.37 -2.06
CA ALA A 66 -32.73 29.37 -0.60
C ALA A 66 -31.33 29.39 0.05
N TYR A 67 -30.38 28.66 -0.52
CA TYR A 67 -28.99 28.64 -0.03
C TYR A 67 -28.26 29.95 -0.33
N ALA A 68 -28.44 30.54 -1.50
CA ALA A 68 -27.91 31.87 -1.83
C ALA A 68 -28.40 32.92 -0.83
N ARG A 69 -29.71 32.94 -0.55
CA ARG A 69 -30.33 33.88 0.40
C ARG A 69 -29.79 33.71 1.83
N LEU A 70 -29.54 32.48 2.26
CA LEU A 70 -28.88 32.20 3.54
C LEU A 70 -27.47 32.80 3.56
N LEU A 71 -26.67 32.53 2.53
CA LEU A 71 -25.29 33.01 2.45
C LEU A 71 -25.20 34.54 2.36
N ASP A 72 -26.08 35.19 1.62
CA ASP A 72 -26.12 36.66 1.52
C ASP A 72 -26.42 37.30 2.87
N LYS A 73 -27.37 36.73 3.64
CA LYS A 73 -27.67 37.21 4.99
C LYS A 73 -26.55 36.94 5.99
N LEU A 74 -25.83 35.83 5.84
CA LEU A 74 -24.62 35.58 6.63
C LEU A 74 -23.50 36.54 6.24
N ALA A 75 -23.34 36.89 4.97
CA ALA A 75 -22.33 37.84 4.51
C ALA A 75 -22.59 39.26 5.02
N GLU A 76 -23.86 39.69 5.13
CA GLU A 76 -24.24 40.95 5.80
C GLU A 76 -23.83 40.97 7.28
N LEU A 77 -23.94 39.84 7.98
CA LEU A 77 -23.60 39.70 9.40
C LEU A 77 -22.10 39.51 9.66
N TYR A 78 -21.38 38.91 8.70
CA TYR A 78 -19.96 38.57 8.81
C TYR A 78 -19.17 39.05 7.58
N PRO A 79 -19.07 40.38 7.36
CA PRO A 79 -18.36 40.95 6.22
C PRO A 79 -16.91 40.48 6.19
N ALA A 80 -16.40 40.15 5.00
CA ALA A 80 -15.01 39.75 4.82
C ALA A 80 -14.06 40.92 5.12
N GLN A 81 -12.97 40.69 5.85
CA GLN A 81 -11.90 41.68 5.98
C GLN A 81 -11.09 41.71 4.68
N GLU A 82 -10.90 42.90 4.10
CA GLU A 82 -10.07 43.10 2.90
C GLU A 82 -8.59 42.78 3.21
N GLU A 83 -8.06 41.70 2.63
CA GLU A 83 -6.62 41.57 2.38
C GLU A 83 -6.27 42.28 1.05
N PRO A 84 -5.18 43.06 0.98
CA PRO A 84 -4.87 43.87 -0.20
C PRO A 84 -4.46 42.99 -1.40
N ALA A 85 -5.15 43.21 -2.51
CA ALA A 85 -4.94 42.56 -3.79
C ALA A 85 -3.65 43.00 -4.50
N ALA A 86 -2.95 42.05 -5.13
CA ALA A 86 -1.98 42.30 -6.21
C ALA A 86 -2.62 41.93 -7.57
N PRO A 87 -2.33 42.67 -8.66
CA PRO A 87 -3.27 42.84 -9.78
C PRO A 87 -3.16 41.76 -10.87
N VAL A 88 -4.32 41.39 -11.42
CA VAL A 88 -4.49 40.69 -12.69
C VAL A 88 -4.71 41.70 -13.83
N SER A 89 -4.12 41.46 -15.00
CA SER A 89 -4.46 42.16 -16.25
C SER A 89 -5.33 41.29 -17.17
N ALA A 90 -6.31 41.97 -17.74
CA ALA A 90 -7.55 41.58 -18.42
C ALA A 90 -7.48 40.72 -19.70
N THR A 91 -8.41 39.76 -19.75
CA THR A 91 -9.53 39.55 -20.71
C THR A 91 -9.38 39.78 -22.23
N LEU A 92 -9.85 38.81 -23.02
CA LEU A 92 -10.73 39.04 -24.19
C LEU A 92 -11.80 37.94 -24.31
N ILE A 93 -12.99 38.39 -24.74
CA ILE A 93 -14.32 37.77 -24.66
C ILE A 93 -14.64 36.95 -25.92
N GLY A 94 -15.39 35.85 -25.76
CA GLY A 94 -16.08 35.16 -26.86
C GLY A 94 -17.21 34.26 -26.34
N THR A 95 -18.46 34.71 -26.53
CA THR A 95 -19.75 34.02 -26.30
C THR A 95 -19.95 32.77 -27.15
N PRO A 96 -20.71 31.77 -26.66
CA PRO A 96 -21.56 30.94 -27.53
C PRO A 96 -23.03 30.85 -27.07
N ASP A 97 -23.92 30.73 -28.05
CA ASP A 97 -25.37 30.45 -27.95
C ASP A 97 -25.63 28.91 -27.94
N PRO A 98 -26.80 28.42 -27.48
CA PRO A 98 -27.01 27.05 -27.02
C PRO A 98 -27.75 26.16 -28.02
N ALA A 99 -27.55 24.84 -27.95
CA ALA A 99 -28.53 23.87 -28.41
C ALA A 99 -28.37 22.48 -27.77
N ASP A 100 -29.47 22.10 -27.12
CA ASP A 100 -30.11 20.77 -27.12
C ASP A 100 -29.87 19.76 -26.00
N ALA A 101 -30.99 19.18 -25.58
CA ALA A 101 -31.24 18.56 -24.30
C ALA A 101 -31.62 17.08 -24.41
N GLY A 102 -31.15 16.29 -23.44
CA GLY A 102 -31.86 15.16 -22.83
C GLY A 102 -31.52 13.73 -23.31
N PRO A 103 -31.91 12.67 -22.56
CA PRO A 103 -32.28 12.61 -21.15
C PRO A 103 -31.51 11.53 -20.34
N GLN A 104 -31.75 11.55 -19.03
CA GLN A 104 -31.18 10.76 -17.94
C GLN A 104 -31.32 9.24 -18.09
N SER A 105 -30.40 8.49 -17.46
CA SER A 105 -30.67 7.17 -16.88
C SER A 105 -29.78 6.93 -15.67
N ALA A 106 -30.42 6.45 -14.61
CA ALA A 106 -29.84 6.07 -13.33
C ALA A 106 -28.83 4.92 -13.45
N ASP A 107 -27.80 4.92 -12.59
CA ASP A 107 -27.42 3.79 -11.73
C ASP A 107 -25.91 3.72 -11.38
N HIS A 108 -25.70 3.28 -10.13
CA HIS A 108 -24.56 2.51 -9.61
C HIS A 108 -23.17 3.14 -9.61
N ALA A 109 -22.81 3.69 -8.44
CA ALA A 109 -21.42 3.85 -8.00
C ALA A 109 -20.77 2.46 -7.76
N PRO A 110 -19.56 2.21 -8.27
CA PRO A 110 -18.77 1.03 -7.90
C PRO A 110 -17.95 1.30 -6.63
N GLU A 111 -18.11 0.38 -5.68
CA GLU A 111 -17.45 0.25 -4.38
C GLU A 111 -15.92 0.00 -4.51
N PRO A 112 -15.05 0.75 -3.81
CA PRO A 112 -13.61 0.48 -3.75
C PRO A 112 -13.30 -0.72 -2.85
N ALA A 113 -12.45 -1.63 -3.30
CA ALA A 113 -11.98 -2.76 -2.50
C ALA A 113 -10.96 -2.30 -1.45
N ALA A 114 -11.39 -2.27 -0.19
CA ALA A 114 -10.56 -2.01 0.97
C ALA A 114 -9.51 -3.12 1.18
N MET A 115 -8.24 -2.75 1.07
CA MET A 115 -7.22 -3.25 1.99
C MET A 115 -6.83 -2.03 2.81
N ALA A 116 -7.61 -1.75 3.86
CA ALA A 116 -7.45 -0.58 4.72
C ALA A 116 -5.96 -0.30 4.99
N ALA A 117 -5.56 0.92 4.68
CA ALA A 117 -4.27 1.48 5.07
C ALA A 117 -4.56 2.32 6.31
N PRO A 118 -3.93 2.06 7.48
CA PRO A 118 -3.93 3.06 8.52
C PRO A 118 -3.11 4.25 8.00
N GLU A 119 -3.76 5.40 7.87
CA GLU A 119 -3.13 6.67 7.54
C GLU A 119 -2.09 7.01 8.59
N ASN A 120 -0.90 7.40 8.15
CA ASN A 120 0.19 7.82 9.01
C ASN A 120 0.33 9.33 8.84
N ALA A 121 -0.48 10.10 9.57
CA ALA A 121 -0.42 11.56 9.60
C ALA A 121 -0.08 12.01 11.03
N GLN A 122 1.18 12.43 11.25
CA GLN A 122 1.57 13.17 12.44
C GLN A 122 1.45 14.67 12.14
N ALA A 123 0.68 15.39 12.95
CA ALA A 123 0.75 16.84 13.07
C ALA A 123 1.39 17.19 14.44
N PRO A 124 2.24 18.22 14.53
CA PRO A 124 2.96 18.55 15.76
C PRO A 124 2.06 19.32 16.74
N VAL A 125 2.15 18.99 18.03
CA VAL A 125 1.49 19.73 19.13
C VAL A 125 2.57 20.14 20.15
N PRO A 126 2.54 21.40 20.66
CA PRO A 126 3.64 21.96 21.45
C PRO A 126 3.61 21.49 22.92
N ALA A 127 4.79 21.43 23.53
CA ALA A 127 5.00 21.06 24.93
C ALA A 127 4.53 22.16 25.91
N PRO A 128 4.01 21.81 27.09
CA PRO A 128 3.90 22.76 28.20
C PRO A 128 5.12 22.73 29.14
N ASP A 129 5.52 23.93 29.56
CA ASP A 129 6.49 24.24 30.60
C ASP A 129 6.11 23.70 31.99
N ALA A 130 7.11 23.22 32.75
CA ALA A 130 7.12 23.33 34.21
C ALA A 130 8.53 23.19 34.82
N ALA A 131 9.06 24.36 35.22
CA ALA A 131 9.82 24.73 36.43
C ALA A 131 10.82 23.76 37.14
N ALA A 132 11.94 24.39 37.52
CA ALA A 132 13.17 23.89 38.11
C ALA A 132 13.15 23.58 39.62
N THR A 133 14.14 22.80 40.12
CA THR A 133 15.09 23.23 41.19
C THR A 133 16.23 22.23 41.48
N ALA A 134 17.47 22.77 41.38
CA ALA A 134 18.65 22.63 42.26
C ALA A 134 19.25 21.27 42.70
N ALA A 135 20.53 21.04 42.33
CA ALA A 135 21.72 21.16 43.20
C ALA A 135 22.81 20.09 42.91
N ALA A 136 24.01 20.56 42.53
CA ALA A 136 25.26 19.80 42.54
C ALA A 136 26.00 20.01 43.87
N PRO A 137 27.04 19.20 44.17
CA PRO A 137 28.39 19.79 44.07
C PRO A 137 29.48 18.87 43.48
N ARG A 138 30.47 19.53 42.87
CA ARG A 138 31.82 19.09 42.42
C ARG A 138 32.84 19.41 43.57
N PRO A 139 34.21 19.35 43.47
CA PRO A 139 35.12 19.03 42.35
C PRO A 139 36.43 18.26 42.68
N ALA A 140 37.27 17.97 41.67
CA ALA A 140 38.71 18.28 41.71
C ALA A 140 39.36 18.41 40.30
N ARG A 141 40.24 19.41 40.19
CA ARG A 141 41.09 19.93 39.08
C ARG A 141 42.34 19.04 38.87
N THR A 142 43.22 19.11 37.84
CA THR A 142 43.80 20.17 36.96
C THR A 142 44.72 19.46 35.94
N THR A 143 44.93 19.91 34.69
CA THR A 143 45.93 20.92 34.29
C THR A 143 45.84 21.25 32.78
N ARG A 144 46.14 22.52 32.44
CA ARG A 144 46.28 23.14 31.10
C ARG A 144 47.67 22.82 30.50
N THR A 145 47.86 22.81 29.17
CA THR A 145 48.46 23.95 28.40
C THR A 145 48.27 23.92 26.86
N SER A 146 47.81 25.06 26.31
CA SER A 146 48.19 25.86 25.11
C SER A 146 48.46 25.31 23.67
N THR A 147 47.59 25.76 22.72
CA THR A 147 47.81 26.44 21.39
C THR A 147 48.88 25.92 20.40
N THR A 148 48.60 25.54 19.14
CA THR A 148 48.25 26.37 17.95
C THR A 148 48.08 25.51 16.66
N SER A 149 47.35 26.03 15.66
CA SER A 149 47.49 25.86 14.18
C SER A 149 46.95 24.64 13.38
N ARG A 150 45.86 24.92 12.63
CA ARG A 150 45.42 24.57 11.24
C ARG A 150 45.97 23.34 10.45
N ARG A 151 45.02 22.41 10.14
CA ARG A 151 44.73 21.60 8.90
C ARG A 151 45.76 20.58 8.35
N PRO A 152 45.34 19.59 7.51
CA PRO A 152 44.26 18.59 7.63
C PRO A 152 44.81 17.14 7.67
N GLY A 153 44.27 16.29 8.55
CA GLY A 153 44.71 14.90 8.76
C GLY A 153 44.05 13.88 7.82
N ALA A 154 44.85 12.91 7.42
CA ALA A 154 44.60 11.87 6.43
C ALA A 154 43.49 10.86 6.77
N LYS A 155 42.94 10.28 5.71
CA LYS A 155 42.02 9.14 5.67
C LYS A 155 42.54 7.98 6.56
N LYS A 156 41.73 7.55 7.53
CA LYS A 156 41.94 6.31 8.28
C LYS A 156 40.97 5.26 7.75
N ALA A 157 41.52 4.17 7.24
CA ALA A 157 40.81 3.04 6.67
C ALA A 157 40.00 2.28 7.75
N ALA A 158 38.77 1.91 7.41
CA ALA A 158 37.93 0.99 8.17
C ALA A 158 38.26 -0.48 7.82
N PRO A 159 37.98 -1.45 8.71
CA PRO A 159 38.47 -2.82 8.60
C PRO A 159 37.82 -3.61 7.46
N ALA A 160 38.64 -4.42 6.78
CA ALA A 160 38.23 -5.32 5.70
C ALA A 160 37.40 -6.48 6.25
N GLY A 161 36.15 -6.59 5.77
CA GLY A 161 35.23 -7.66 6.18
C GLY A 161 33.90 -7.62 5.43
N THR A 162 33.90 -7.30 4.14
CA THR A 162 32.73 -7.52 3.26
C THR A 162 33.29 -7.79 1.86
N PRO A 163 32.87 -8.84 1.13
CA PRO A 163 33.24 -8.96 -0.26
C PRO A 163 32.56 -7.80 -0.99
N ALA A 164 33.32 -6.75 -1.31
CA ALA A 164 32.97 -5.88 -2.42
C ALA A 164 32.95 -6.77 -3.66
N GLY A 165 31.79 -7.34 -3.97
CA GLY A 165 31.57 -8.06 -5.21
C GLY A 165 32.03 -7.16 -6.34
N SER A 166 32.89 -7.68 -7.21
CA SER A 166 33.41 -6.98 -8.38
C SER A 166 32.26 -6.24 -9.08
N ALA A 167 32.21 -4.92 -8.94
CA ALA A 167 31.18 -4.12 -9.59
C ALA A 167 31.31 -4.40 -11.09
N ASP A 168 30.23 -4.90 -11.70
CA ASP A 168 30.17 -5.09 -13.13
C ASP A 168 30.46 -3.73 -13.79
N SER A 169 31.59 -3.62 -14.50
CA SER A 169 32.06 -2.36 -15.10
C SER A 169 31.01 -1.68 -16.01
N ARG A 170 29.99 -2.43 -16.47
CA ARG A 170 28.86 -1.92 -17.24
C ARG A 170 27.93 -1.00 -16.43
N PHE A 171 27.90 -1.16 -15.10
CA PHE A 171 26.97 -0.50 -14.19
C PHE A 171 27.70 0.24 -13.05
N GLU A 172 28.89 0.77 -13.34
CA GLU A 172 29.78 1.35 -12.33
C GLU A 172 29.16 2.51 -11.54
N ASN A 173 28.21 3.23 -12.14
CA ASN A 173 27.55 4.40 -11.54
C ASN A 173 26.23 4.05 -10.84
N GLY A 174 25.88 2.75 -10.78
CA GLY A 174 24.73 2.25 -10.05
C GLY A 174 23.42 2.17 -10.84
N PRO A 175 22.30 1.86 -10.17
CA PRO A 175 21.03 1.53 -10.83
C PRO A 175 20.28 2.73 -11.39
N LEU A 176 20.57 3.93 -10.90
CA LEU A 176 19.78 5.13 -11.16
C LEU A 176 20.59 6.41 -10.96
N ALA A 177 20.09 7.50 -11.55
CA ALA A 177 20.51 8.85 -11.25
C ALA A 177 19.31 9.80 -11.14
N VAL A 178 19.43 10.79 -10.25
CA VAL A 178 18.52 11.95 -10.19
C VAL A 178 19.14 13.06 -11.03
N VAL A 179 18.43 13.54 -12.04
CA VAL A 179 18.90 14.61 -12.91
C VAL A 179 18.25 15.91 -12.47
N ASP A 180 19.10 16.90 -12.19
CA ASP A 180 18.71 18.26 -11.82
C ASP A 180 19.48 19.30 -12.63
N VAL A 181 19.15 20.58 -12.44
CA VAL A 181 19.82 21.71 -13.10
C VAL A 181 20.32 22.72 -12.08
N GLU A 182 21.64 22.87 -12.01
CA GLU A 182 22.33 23.87 -11.20
C GLU A 182 23.10 24.82 -12.11
N ASP A 183 22.98 26.14 -11.90
CA ASP A 183 23.67 27.17 -12.69
C ASP A 183 23.53 27.01 -14.23
N GLY A 184 22.39 26.50 -14.67
CA GLY A 184 22.09 26.24 -16.09
C GLY A 184 22.78 24.99 -16.67
N GLN A 185 23.50 24.23 -15.87
CA GLN A 185 24.12 22.94 -16.23
C GLN A 185 23.27 21.79 -15.69
N ALA A 186 23.08 20.74 -16.49
CA ALA A 186 22.38 19.55 -16.02
C ALA A 186 23.38 18.59 -15.37
N LEU A 187 23.04 18.13 -14.18
CA LEU A 187 23.85 17.24 -13.36
C LEU A 187 23.05 15.97 -13.03
N ALA A 188 23.71 14.84 -12.96
CA ALA A 188 23.14 13.55 -12.58
C ALA A 188 23.75 13.06 -11.26
N TYR A 189 22.96 13.12 -10.19
CA TYR A 189 23.31 12.63 -8.86
C TYR A 189 23.07 11.12 -8.81
N CYS A 190 24.17 10.38 -8.76
CA CYS A 190 24.19 8.93 -8.74
C CYS A 190 24.32 8.41 -7.30
N THR A 191 24.09 7.11 -7.12
CA THR A 191 24.26 6.47 -5.82
C THR A 191 25.70 6.58 -5.32
N GLY A 192 25.89 6.78 -4.01
CA GLY A 192 27.23 6.93 -3.42
C GLY A 192 27.83 8.34 -3.54
N GLY A 193 27.03 9.33 -3.94
CA GLY A 193 27.45 10.75 -3.98
C GLY A 193 28.24 11.16 -5.23
N LEU A 194 28.29 10.30 -6.24
CA LEU A 194 28.87 10.62 -7.54
C LEU A 194 27.94 11.59 -8.29
N VAL A 195 28.51 12.64 -8.89
CA VAL A 195 27.79 13.58 -9.74
C VAL A 195 28.41 13.55 -11.14
N LEU A 196 27.58 13.38 -12.16
CA LEU A 196 28.00 13.37 -13.56
C LEU A 196 27.46 14.59 -14.30
N ASP A 197 28.26 15.13 -15.21
CA ASP A 197 27.78 16.12 -16.17
C ASP A 197 26.83 15.48 -17.18
N VAL A 198 25.71 16.13 -17.45
CA VAL A 198 24.71 15.67 -18.42
C VAL A 198 24.72 16.59 -19.64
N PRO A 199 25.45 16.25 -20.72
CA PRO A 199 25.54 17.09 -21.92
C PRO A 199 24.24 17.10 -22.74
N ALA A 200 23.31 16.18 -22.45
CA ALA A 200 22.06 16.03 -23.16
C ALA A 200 21.20 17.31 -23.09
N LYS A 201 20.66 17.71 -24.25
CA LYS A 201 19.78 18.89 -24.40
C LYS A 201 18.33 18.53 -24.74
N SER A 202 18.00 17.24 -24.75
CA SER A 202 16.65 16.74 -25.05
C SER A 202 16.46 15.36 -24.40
N ILE A 203 15.22 14.93 -24.19
CA ILE A 203 14.92 13.59 -23.64
C ILE A 203 15.51 12.46 -24.52
N PRO A 204 15.40 12.45 -25.86
CA PRO A 204 16.07 11.42 -26.66
C PRO A 204 17.59 11.37 -26.45
N ALA A 205 18.26 12.53 -26.39
CA ALA A 205 19.69 12.60 -26.12
C ALA A 205 20.04 12.14 -24.70
N LEU A 206 19.17 12.40 -23.72
CA LEU A 206 19.33 11.93 -22.35
C LEU A 206 19.24 10.40 -22.27
N VAL A 207 18.31 9.80 -23.02
CA VAL A 207 18.16 8.34 -23.12
C VAL A 207 19.40 7.71 -23.77
N ASP A 208 19.91 8.31 -24.86
CA ASP A 208 21.15 7.83 -25.50
C ASP A 208 22.37 7.95 -24.56
N TRP A 209 22.54 9.09 -23.89
CA TRP A 209 23.61 9.29 -22.89
C TRP A 209 23.52 8.27 -21.75
N THR A 210 22.31 8.03 -21.24
CA THR A 210 22.06 7.06 -20.16
C THR A 210 22.56 5.67 -20.53
N LEU A 211 22.32 5.24 -21.77
CA LEU A 211 22.65 3.89 -22.23
C LEU A 211 24.11 3.73 -22.68
N ARG A 212 24.77 4.79 -23.15
CA ARG A 212 26.10 4.70 -23.77
C ARG A 212 27.23 5.21 -22.88
N GLU A 213 26.96 6.21 -22.05
CA GLU A 213 27.99 6.98 -21.35
C GLU A 213 27.81 6.94 -19.83
N ALA A 214 26.55 6.97 -19.35
CA ALA A 214 26.28 7.08 -17.92
C ALA A 214 26.60 5.81 -17.12
N LYS A 215 26.77 4.65 -17.77
CA LYS A 215 27.03 3.34 -17.13
C LYS A 215 26.09 3.06 -15.95
N LEU A 216 24.81 3.32 -16.19
CA LEU A 216 23.72 3.09 -15.24
C LEU A 216 23.02 1.76 -15.55
N GLY A 217 22.59 1.07 -14.51
CA GLY A 217 21.83 -0.18 -14.60
C GLY A 217 22.11 -1.08 -13.40
N ALA A 218 21.55 -2.28 -13.39
CA ALA A 218 21.88 -3.26 -12.37
C ALA A 218 21.95 -4.67 -12.96
N PRO A 219 22.85 -5.54 -12.45
CA PRO A 219 22.94 -6.91 -12.92
C PRO A 219 21.62 -7.67 -12.69
N LYS A 220 21.35 -8.64 -13.56
CA LYS A 220 20.20 -9.54 -13.44
C LYS A 220 20.12 -10.20 -12.06
N LEU A 221 18.90 -10.36 -11.55
CA LEU A 221 18.65 -10.94 -10.22
C LEU A 221 18.65 -12.49 -10.22
N ALA A 222 18.47 -13.09 -11.40
CA ALA A 222 18.45 -14.54 -11.59
C ALA A 222 19.17 -14.90 -12.89
N GLY A 223 19.72 -16.13 -12.98
CA GLY A 223 20.49 -16.61 -14.13
C GLY A 223 19.76 -16.45 -15.48
N PRO A 224 18.53 -16.97 -15.63
CA PRO A 224 17.68 -16.78 -16.82
C PRO A 224 17.10 -15.36 -16.98
N GLY A 225 17.36 -14.48 -16.01
CA GLY A 225 16.83 -13.12 -15.96
C GLY A 225 17.57 -12.16 -16.87
N LYS A 226 17.19 -10.89 -16.78
CA LYS A 226 17.78 -9.80 -17.56
C LYS A 226 18.30 -8.71 -16.64
N ASP A 227 19.33 -8.00 -17.09
CA ASP A 227 19.81 -6.82 -16.40
C ASP A 227 18.67 -5.80 -16.26
N ALA A 228 18.65 -5.10 -15.13
CA ALA A 228 17.68 -4.07 -14.85
C ALA A 228 17.97 -2.85 -15.71
N ASP A 229 16.91 -2.33 -16.35
CA ASP A 229 17.00 -1.10 -17.11
C ASP A 229 17.40 0.06 -16.16
N PRO A 230 18.27 1.00 -16.58
CA PRO A 230 18.60 2.18 -15.79
C PRO A 230 17.38 3.04 -15.53
N LEU A 231 17.35 3.68 -14.36
CA LEU A 231 16.32 4.64 -13.97
C LEU A 231 16.88 6.07 -13.93
N ILE A 232 16.21 6.98 -14.62
CA ILE A 232 16.45 8.42 -14.52
C ILE A 232 15.28 9.07 -13.79
N VAL A 233 15.58 9.77 -12.71
CA VAL A 233 14.60 10.57 -11.96
C VAL A 233 14.75 12.02 -12.38
N LEU A 234 13.67 12.68 -12.79
CA LEU A 234 13.71 14.07 -13.26
C LEU A 234 13.11 15.01 -12.22
N THR A 235 13.89 15.96 -11.71
CA THR A 235 13.41 17.05 -10.85
C THR A 235 12.59 18.07 -11.65
N GLY A 236 11.92 19.00 -10.95
CA GLY A 236 11.20 20.11 -11.59
C GLY A 236 12.08 20.92 -12.56
N ALA A 237 13.29 21.30 -12.16
CA ALA A 237 14.19 22.08 -13.01
C ALA A 237 14.68 21.27 -14.23
N ALA A 238 14.89 19.95 -14.08
CA ALA A 238 15.20 19.09 -15.21
C ALA A 238 14.03 18.98 -16.20
N LEU A 239 12.78 18.91 -15.72
CA LEU A 239 11.60 18.91 -16.60
C LEU A 239 11.56 20.17 -17.46
N GLU A 240 11.73 21.35 -16.86
CA GLU A 240 11.75 22.62 -17.59
C GLU A 240 12.85 22.65 -18.66
N ARG A 241 14.08 22.25 -18.29
CA ARG A 241 15.21 22.16 -19.23
C ARG A 241 14.90 21.28 -20.44
N TYR A 242 14.19 20.17 -20.24
CA TYR A 242 13.87 19.22 -21.30
C TYR A 242 12.53 19.50 -21.99
N GLY A 243 11.86 20.61 -21.67
CA GLY A 243 10.60 21.01 -22.28
C GLY A 243 9.42 20.12 -21.90
N LEU A 244 9.41 19.64 -20.66
CA LEU A 244 8.30 18.92 -20.02
C LEU A 244 7.62 19.85 -19.01
N PRO A 245 6.30 19.71 -18.78
CA PRO A 245 5.62 20.51 -17.77
C PRO A 245 6.01 20.03 -16.35
N VAL A 246 6.24 20.97 -15.43
CA VAL A 246 6.59 20.63 -14.03
C VAL A 246 5.43 19.92 -13.33
N THR A 247 4.21 20.36 -13.62
CA THR A 247 2.96 19.76 -13.12
C THR A 247 2.06 19.40 -14.29
N LEU A 248 1.28 18.33 -14.15
CA LEU A 248 0.27 17.96 -15.14
C LEU A 248 -0.99 18.81 -14.99
N THR A 249 -1.67 19.09 -16.10
CA THR A 249 -3.05 19.62 -16.10
C THR A 249 -4.03 18.60 -15.50
N GLU A 250 -5.24 19.01 -15.12
CA GLU A 250 -6.23 18.08 -14.56
C GLU A 250 -6.63 16.99 -15.56
N GLU A 251 -6.76 17.34 -16.84
CA GLU A 251 -7.01 16.38 -17.92
C GLU A 251 -5.87 15.36 -18.06
N GLU A 252 -4.61 15.81 -17.98
CA GLU A 252 -3.44 14.94 -18.05
C GLU A 252 -3.26 14.08 -16.80
N LYS A 253 -3.60 14.60 -15.61
CA LYS A 253 -3.64 13.83 -14.36
C LYS A 253 -4.68 12.72 -14.46
N HIS A 254 -5.87 13.04 -14.97
CA HIS A 254 -6.93 12.05 -15.19
C HIS A 254 -6.52 11.01 -16.24
N ALA A 255 -5.89 11.44 -17.34
CA ALA A 255 -5.35 10.54 -18.36
C ALA A 255 -4.13 9.73 -17.88
N GLY A 256 -3.44 10.20 -16.83
CA GLY A 256 -2.22 9.64 -16.28
C GLY A 256 -0.99 9.73 -17.20
N ARG A 257 -1.03 10.61 -18.22
CA ARG A 257 0.01 10.75 -19.25
C ARG A 257 -0.12 12.05 -20.03
N LEU A 258 0.99 12.51 -20.62
CA LEU A 258 1.00 13.57 -21.63
C LEU A 258 0.28 13.15 -22.94
N PRO A 259 -0.32 14.10 -23.67
CA PRO A 259 -0.98 13.83 -24.95
C PRO A 259 0.04 13.40 -26.01
N GLU A 260 -0.34 12.48 -26.90
CA GLU A 260 0.55 11.91 -27.94
C GLU A 260 1.14 12.98 -28.88
N GLY A 261 0.45 14.12 -29.02
CA GLY A 261 0.91 15.28 -29.79
C GLY A 261 2.02 16.11 -29.14
N HIS A 262 2.40 15.84 -27.89
CA HIS A 262 3.39 16.60 -27.14
C HIS A 262 4.77 16.61 -27.84
N LYS A 263 5.48 17.74 -27.78
CA LYS A 263 6.76 17.96 -28.49
C LYS A 263 7.80 16.87 -28.18
N VAL A 264 7.97 16.54 -26.90
CA VAL A 264 8.92 15.51 -26.45
C VAL A 264 8.57 14.12 -27.00
N ILE A 265 7.28 13.76 -27.06
CA ILE A 265 6.84 12.47 -27.60
C ILE A 265 7.12 12.40 -29.10
N LYS A 266 6.86 13.48 -29.83
CA LYS A 266 7.23 13.59 -31.25
C LYS A 266 8.75 13.47 -31.48
N GLN A 267 9.57 14.07 -30.60
CA GLN A 267 11.03 13.94 -30.67
C GLN A 267 11.49 12.49 -30.42
N LEU A 268 10.92 11.81 -29.42
CA LEU A 268 11.20 10.40 -29.16
C LEU A 268 10.85 9.54 -30.38
N ALA A 269 9.67 9.72 -30.96
CA ALA A 269 9.24 8.98 -32.15
C ALA A 269 10.17 9.22 -33.36
N ARG A 270 10.60 10.46 -33.59
CA ARG A 270 11.57 10.80 -34.66
C ARG A 270 12.95 10.17 -34.44
N ALA A 271 13.34 9.99 -33.18
CA ALA A 271 14.56 9.28 -32.79
C ALA A 271 14.32 7.76 -32.62
N GLU A 272 13.23 7.23 -33.17
CA GLU A 272 12.86 5.80 -33.18
C GLU A 272 12.67 5.16 -31.79
N TRP A 273 12.50 5.99 -30.75
CA TRP A 273 12.15 5.52 -29.42
C TRP A 273 10.65 5.25 -29.32
N LYS A 274 10.29 4.16 -28.63
CA LYS A 274 8.91 3.77 -28.37
C LYS A 274 8.56 3.95 -26.89
N LEU A 275 7.29 4.25 -26.64
CA LEU A 275 6.67 4.23 -25.33
C LEU A 275 5.79 2.99 -25.17
N THR A 276 5.52 2.60 -23.93
CA THR A 276 4.51 1.56 -23.67
C THR A 276 3.10 2.12 -23.90
N LYS A 277 2.09 1.25 -23.87
CA LYS A 277 0.67 1.65 -23.92
C LYS A 277 0.25 2.62 -22.79
N ARG A 278 1.06 2.76 -21.72
CA ARG A 278 0.83 3.75 -20.65
C ARG A 278 1.24 5.17 -21.05
N GLY A 279 2.00 5.34 -22.14
CA GLY A 279 2.46 6.63 -22.62
C GLY A 279 3.57 7.23 -21.74
N PHE A 280 3.68 8.57 -21.81
CA PHE A 280 4.65 9.36 -21.06
C PHE A 280 3.94 9.96 -19.84
N GLY A 281 3.98 9.26 -18.70
CA GLY A 281 3.33 9.68 -17.45
C GLY A 281 4.33 9.73 -16.29
N PRO A 282 3.86 9.71 -15.03
CA PRO A 282 4.72 9.79 -13.83
C PRO A 282 5.83 8.75 -13.82
N TRP A 283 5.53 7.58 -14.38
CA TRP A 283 6.49 6.56 -14.77
C TRP A 283 6.40 6.33 -16.26
N ALA A 284 7.52 6.49 -16.98
CA ALA A 284 7.60 6.23 -18.41
C ALA A 284 8.69 5.19 -18.70
N ARG A 285 8.41 4.31 -19.67
CA ARG A 285 9.37 3.35 -20.19
C ARG A 285 9.65 3.69 -21.64
N ILE A 286 10.88 4.10 -21.93
CA ILE A 286 11.36 4.47 -23.25
C ILE A 286 12.25 3.35 -23.75
N TYR A 287 11.95 2.75 -24.91
CA TYR A 287 12.68 1.58 -25.39
C TYR A 287 12.73 1.50 -26.92
N ARG A 288 13.71 0.75 -27.43
CA ARG A 288 13.71 0.21 -28.79
C ARG A 288 13.47 -1.31 -28.74
N PRO A 289 12.81 -1.89 -29.75
CA PRO A 289 12.75 -3.35 -29.89
C PRO A 289 14.16 -3.94 -29.82
N ALA A 290 14.31 -5.02 -29.07
CA ALA A 290 15.61 -5.65 -28.88
C ALA A 290 16.13 -6.21 -30.22
N THR A 291 17.40 -5.96 -30.52
CA THR A 291 18.14 -6.55 -31.65
C THR A 291 19.06 -7.64 -31.12
N GLY A 292 18.68 -8.91 -31.29
CA GLY A 292 19.39 -10.03 -30.67
C GLY A 292 19.31 -9.98 -29.14
N SER A 293 20.47 -9.97 -28.47
CA SER A 293 20.59 -9.83 -27.01
C SER A 293 20.62 -8.38 -26.53
N GLU A 294 20.79 -7.40 -27.43
CA GLU A 294 20.91 -6.00 -27.06
C GLU A 294 19.55 -5.39 -26.73
N ARG A 295 19.44 -4.84 -25.52
CA ARG A 295 18.25 -4.13 -25.04
C ARG A 295 18.59 -2.67 -24.86
N ALA A 296 17.81 -1.81 -25.49
CA ALA A 296 17.87 -0.37 -25.28
C ALA A 296 16.59 0.08 -24.58
N CYS A 297 16.67 0.32 -23.27
CA CYS A 297 15.52 0.69 -22.46
C CYS A 297 15.95 1.55 -21.27
N VAL A 298 15.25 2.67 -21.05
CA VAL A 298 15.43 3.55 -19.89
C VAL A 298 14.07 3.74 -19.21
N GLN A 299 14.07 3.69 -17.88
CA GLN A 299 12.91 4.01 -17.06
C GLN A 299 13.02 5.48 -16.62
N LEU A 300 11.89 6.19 -16.61
CA LEU A 300 11.78 7.53 -16.03
C LEU A 300 10.89 7.52 -14.80
N CYS A 301 11.27 8.28 -13.78
CA CYS A 301 10.48 8.62 -12.60
C CYS A 301 10.36 10.14 -12.51
N ILE A 302 9.14 10.66 -12.35
CA ILE A 302 8.87 12.09 -12.28
C ILE A 302 8.13 12.41 -10.96
N PRO A 303 8.85 12.76 -9.88
CA PRO A 303 8.26 12.97 -8.57
C PRO A 303 7.16 14.03 -8.55
N SER A 304 7.33 15.15 -9.27
CA SER A 304 6.33 16.23 -9.35
C SER A 304 5.02 15.83 -10.03
N TRP A 305 4.98 14.67 -10.70
CA TRP A 305 3.76 14.07 -11.25
C TRP A 305 3.24 12.92 -10.35
N ASN A 306 3.62 12.90 -9.08
CA ASN A 306 3.25 11.88 -8.10
C ASN A 306 3.73 10.46 -8.46
N ALA A 307 4.92 10.34 -9.07
CA ALA A 307 5.55 9.04 -9.31
C ALA A 307 5.92 8.32 -8.00
N LEU A 308 6.30 9.08 -6.99
CA LEU A 308 6.61 8.62 -5.64
C LEU A 308 5.43 8.94 -4.72
N ASP A 309 4.43 8.06 -4.71
CA ASP A 309 3.22 8.19 -3.89
C ASP A 309 3.56 8.40 -2.41
N THR A 310 3.10 9.51 -1.82
CA THR A 310 3.44 9.94 -0.46
C THR A 310 3.04 8.92 0.61
N ARG A 311 2.05 8.07 0.36
CA ARG A 311 1.65 6.98 1.28
C ARG A 311 2.75 5.93 1.46
N HIS A 312 3.62 5.77 0.46
CA HIS A 312 4.67 4.75 0.44
C HIS A 312 6.07 5.34 0.51
N TRP A 313 6.26 6.53 -0.07
CA TRP A 313 7.54 7.20 -0.19
C TRP A 313 7.66 8.44 0.71
N GLY A 314 6.63 8.77 1.51
CA GLY A 314 6.63 9.97 2.34
C GLY A 314 6.94 11.22 1.52
N GLU A 315 7.82 12.07 2.06
CA GLU A 315 8.28 13.29 1.41
C GLU A 315 9.46 13.08 0.44
N ALA A 316 9.76 11.84 0.02
CA ALA A 316 10.92 11.58 -0.85
C ALA A 316 10.92 12.42 -2.12
N GLY A 317 9.74 12.66 -2.71
CA GLY A 317 9.63 13.46 -3.93
C GLY A 317 10.04 14.94 -3.77
N HIS A 318 10.17 15.41 -2.53
CA HIS A 318 10.59 16.77 -2.18
C HIS A 318 12.02 16.84 -1.63
N LEU A 319 12.72 15.71 -1.52
CA LEU A 319 14.12 15.68 -1.09
C LEU A 319 15.02 16.35 -2.14
N PRO A 320 16.14 16.98 -1.72
CA PRO A 320 17.14 17.43 -2.67
C PRO A 320 17.75 16.25 -3.45
N PRO A 321 18.36 16.51 -4.62
CA PRO A 321 18.73 15.46 -5.57
C PRO A 321 19.64 14.37 -5.01
N ALA A 322 20.59 14.73 -4.15
CA ALA A 322 21.55 13.80 -3.57
C ALA A 322 20.89 12.85 -2.55
N GLU A 323 20.02 13.38 -1.69
CA GLU A 323 19.23 12.65 -0.70
C GLU A 323 18.21 11.74 -1.39
N LEU A 324 17.54 12.23 -2.45
CA LEU A 324 16.64 11.41 -3.27
C LEU A 324 17.39 10.25 -3.95
N ALA A 325 18.59 10.52 -4.48
CA ALA A 325 19.45 9.48 -5.06
C ALA A 325 19.88 8.45 -4.00
N ARG A 326 20.14 8.88 -2.75
CA ARG A 326 20.44 8.00 -1.62
C ARG A 326 19.26 7.10 -1.29
N VAL A 327 18.07 7.65 -1.04
CA VAL A 327 16.85 6.89 -0.67
C VAL A 327 16.51 5.84 -1.74
N LEU A 328 16.45 6.27 -3.00
CA LEU A 328 16.12 5.35 -4.09
C LEU A 328 17.25 4.35 -4.35
N GLY A 329 18.51 4.74 -4.15
CA GLY A 329 19.68 3.87 -4.28
C GLY A 329 19.73 2.76 -3.22
N VAL A 330 19.45 3.09 -1.95
CA VAL A 330 19.34 2.10 -0.87
C VAL A 330 18.20 1.13 -1.18
N TYR A 331 17.03 1.63 -1.56
CA TYR A 331 15.93 0.75 -1.97
C TYR A 331 16.32 -0.13 -3.17
N ALA A 332 16.96 0.44 -4.20
CA ALA A 332 17.32 -0.28 -5.42
C ALA A 332 18.33 -1.41 -5.18
N SER A 333 19.34 -1.16 -4.34
CA SER A 333 20.36 -2.15 -3.99
C SER A 333 19.79 -3.30 -3.15
N ARG A 334 18.81 -3.02 -2.28
CA ARG A 334 18.17 -4.03 -1.41
C ARG A 334 17.05 -4.80 -2.09
N VAL A 335 16.19 -4.11 -2.83
CA VAL A 335 14.99 -4.66 -3.45
C VAL A 335 15.22 -4.88 -4.94
N MET A 336 15.09 -3.83 -5.74
CA MET A 336 15.47 -3.77 -7.15
C MET A 336 15.31 -2.32 -7.60
N THR A 337 15.92 -1.93 -8.72
CA THR A 337 15.66 -0.61 -9.34
C THR A 337 14.15 -0.37 -9.43
N PRO A 338 13.61 0.69 -8.80
CA PRO A 338 12.18 0.97 -8.81
C PRO A 338 11.60 1.01 -10.23
N ARG A 339 10.47 0.34 -10.44
CA ARG A 339 9.75 0.36 -11.72
C ARG A 339 8.26 0.54 -11.49
N GLY A 340 7.78 1.77 -11.65
CA GLY A 340 6.40 2.11 -11.33
C GLY A 340 6.18 2.28 -9.83
N SER A 341 4.91 2.29 -9.41
CA SER A 341 4.53 2.23 -8.00
C SER A 341 5.19 1.03 -7.29
N THR A 342 5.36 1.08 -5.96
CA THR A 342 5.83 -0.05 -5.13
C THR A 342 5.10 -1.37 -5.42
N ALA A 343 3.80 -1.32 -5.70
CA ALA A 343 3.00 -2.47 -6.11
C ALA A 343 3.44 -3.11 -7.44
N VAL A 344 3.84 -2.29 -8.43
CA VAL A 344 4.37 -2.76 -9.71
C VAL A 344 5.78 -3.30 -9.50
N THR A 345 6.63 -2.59 -8.75
CA THR A 345 7.96 -3.10 -8.38
C THR A 345 7.87 -4.47 -7.71
N GLY A 346 6.89 -4.71 -6.83
CA GLY A 346 6.67 -6.00 -6.19
C GLY A 346 6.38 -7.15 -7.18
N LEU A 347 5.57 -6.90 -8.22
CA LEU A 347 5.32 -7.87 -9.30
C LEU A 347 6.53 -8.08 -10.22
N GLU A 348 7.20 -6.98 -10.56
CA GLU A 348 8.40 -7.01 -11.39
C GLU A 348 9.53 -7.77 -10.68
N LEU A 349 9.59 -7.71 -9.35
CA LEU A 349 10.52 -8.48 -8.54
C LEU A 349 10.24 -9.99 -8.64
N MET A 350 8.96 -10.41 -8.54
CA MET A 350 8.58 -11.82 -8.73
C MET A 350 9.02 -12.31 -10.11
N THR A 351 8.81 -11.50 -11.15
CA THR A 351 9.19 -11.82 -12.53
C THR A 351 10.71 -11.81 -12.74
N ALA A 352 11.44 -10.91 -12.08
CA ALA A 352 12.89 -10.83 -12.19
C ALA A 352 13.60 -12.01 -11.50
N LEU A 353 13.03 -12.51 -10.40
CA LEU A 353 13.53 -13.67 -9.66
C LEU A 353 13.12 -14.99 -10.30
N HIS A 354 11.93 -15.04 -10.91
CA HIS A 354 11.42 -16.18 -11.65
C HIS A 354 11.01 -15.77 -13.07
N PRO A 355 11.99 -15.54 -13.96
CA PRO A 355 11.72 -15.17 -15.36
C PRO A 355 10.82 -16.21 -16.01
N PRO A 356 9.85 -15.82 -16.85
CA PRO A 356 8.90 -16.74 -17.46
C PRO A 356 9.54 -17.71 -18.46
N THR A 357 10.71 -17.35 -18.98
CA THR A 357 11.42 -18.10 -20.01
C THR A 357 12.91 -18.16 -19.70
N ARG A 358 13.57 -19.22 -20.17
CA ARG A 358 15.02 -19.36 -20.18
C ARG A 358 15.52 -19.66 -21.60
N ALA A 359 16.81 -19.48 -21.84
CA ALA A 359 17.42 -19.93 -23.08
C ALA A 359 17.63 -21.45 -23.05
N SER A 360 17.31 -22.14 -24.14
CA SER A 360 17.60 -23.56 -24.34
C SER A 360 19.11 -23.83 -24.39
N GLU A 361 19.46 -25.12 -24.44
CA GLU A 361 20.75 -25.52 -25.00
C GLU A 361 20.85 -25.08 -26.48
N PRO A 362 22.05 -24.76 -26.99
CA PRO A 362 22.22 -24.44 -28.40
C PRO A 362 21.80 -25.61 -29.30
N ASP A 363 21.11 -25.31 -30.39
CA ASP A 363 20.80 -26.29 -31.44
C ASP A 363 22.03 -26.62 -32.31
N ALA A 364 21.81 -27.41 -33.37
CA ALA A 364 22.86 -27.78 -34.32
C ALA A 364 23.50 -26.58 -35.06
N ASP A 365 22.83 -25.42 -35.07
CA ASP A 365 23.31 -24.16 -35.66
C ASP A 365 23.89 -23.20 -34.59
N ASP A 366 24.13 -23.69 -33.36
CA ASP A 366 24.57 -22.93 -32.17
C ASP A 366 23.58 -21.82 -31.75
N ARG A 367 22.30 -21.96 -32.12
CA ARG A 367 21.23 -21.01 -31.76
C ARG A 367 20.48 -21.49 -30.54
N ARG A 368 20.21 -20.56 -29.62
CA ARG A 368 19.36 -20.81 -28.44
C ARG A 368 17.95 -20.31 -28.68
N HIS A 369 16.97 -21.08 -28.20
CA HIS A 369 15.55 -20.75 -28.27
C HIS A 369 15.04 -20.33 -26.89
N SER A 370 13.89 -19.65 -26.88
CA SER A 370 13.18 -19.35 -25.64
C SER A 370 12.34 -20.55 -25.23
N GLU A 371 12.59 -21.10 -24.04
CA GLU A 371 11.83 -22.19 -23.43
C GLU A 371 11.17 -21.76 -22.12
N HIS A 372 10.17 -22.50 -21.65
CA HIS A 372 9.59 -22.31 -20.33
C HIS A 372 10.67 -22.47 -19.24
N ASN A 373 10.68 -21.56 -18.27
CA ASN A 373 11.57 -21.67 -17.12
C ASN A 373 10.88 -22.43 -15.97
N PRO A 374 11.37 -23.63 -15.58
CA PRO A 374 10.77 -24.40 -14.50
C PRO A 374 10.67 -23.61 -13.19
N GLY A 375 9.57 -23.78 -12.47
CA GLY A 375 9.31 -23.03 -11.25
C GLY A 375 8.92 -21.57 -11.47
N SER A 376 8.60 -21.16 -12.71
CA SER A 376 8.04 -19.86 -13.05
C SER A 376 6.57 -19.98 -13.47
N LEU A 377 5.89 -18.85 -13.61
CA LEU A 377 4.50 -18.81 -14.11
C LEU A 377 4.38 -18.95 -15.63
N GLY A 378 5.51 -19.15 -16.34
CA GLY A 378 5.53 -19.18 -17.80
C GLY A 378 5.26 -17.82 -18.45
N LYS A 379 5.40 -17.79 -19.78
CA LYS A 379 5.22 -16.57 -20.59
C LYS A 379 3.76 -16.27 -20.86
N ASP A 380 2.98 -17.32 -21.07
CA ASP A 380 1.59 -17.24 -21.46
C ASP A 380 0.73 -17.21 -20.20
N ALA A 381 -0.11 -16.19 -20.09
CA ALA A 381 -1.07 -16.14 -19.00
C ALA A 381 -2.10 -17.26 -19.18
N ILE A 382 -2.61 -17.79 -18.06
CA ILE A 382 -3.78 -18.68 -18.07
C ILE A 382 -4.91 -17.97 -18.82
N ASP A 383 -5.58 -18.70 -19.72
CA ASP A 383 -6.71 -18.14 -20.48
C ASP A 383 -7.70 -17.51 -19.48
N PRO A 384 -8.08 -16.23 -19.64
CA PRO A 384 -9.09 -15.60 -18.81
C PRO A 384 -10.42 -16.36 -18.71
N MET A 385 -10.71 -17.30 -19.62
CA MET A 385 -11.90 -18.15 -19.56
C MET A 385 -11.69 -19.48 -18.79
N ASN A 386 -10.44 -19.89 -18.55
CA ASN A 386 -10.10 -21.16 -17.87
C ASN A 386 -9.92 -21.02 -16.35
N TRP A 387 -10.22 -19.85 -15.78
CA TRP A 387 -10.13 -19.65 -14.34
C TRP A 387 -11.31 -20.30 -13.59
N PRO A 388 -11.06 -21.01 -12.48
CA PRO A 388 -12.11 -21.49 -11.60
C PRO A 388 -13.08 -20.35 -11.19
N PRO A 389 -14.40 -20.52 -11.36
CA PRO A 389 -15.37 -19.48 -11.01
C PRO A 389 -15.27 -18.99 -9.57
N CYS A 390 -14.92 -19.88 -8.63
CA CYS A 390 -14.77 -19.55 -7.21
C CYS A 390 -13.56 -18.64 -6.91
N GLU A 391 -12.54 -18.61 -7.77
CA GLU A 391 -11.30 -17.85 -7.51
C GLU A 391 -11.34 -16.41 -8.01
N VAL A 392 -12.21 -16.13 -8.98
CA VAL A 392 -12.20 -14.84 -9.68
C VAL A 392 -13.07 -13.78 -8.98
N PRO A 393 -12.71 -12.49 -9.08
CA PRO A 393 -13.55 -11.41 -8.56
C PRO A 393 -14.85 -11.28 -9.36
N ASP A 394 -15.84 -10.59 -8.79
CA ASP A 394 -17.12 -10.33 -9.46
C ASP A 394 -16.93 -9.55 -10.77
N GLY A 395 -17.78 -9.86 -11.75
CA GLY A 395 -17.71 -9.31 -13.10
C GLY A 395 -16.54 -9.83 -13.96
N HIS A 396 -15.80 -10.85 -13.54
CA HIS A 396 -14.85 -11.56 -14.39
C HIS A 396 -15.53 -12.21 -15.62
N PRO A 397 -14.86 -12.32 -16.79
CA PRO A 397 -15.44 -12.92 -18.00
C PRO A 397 -16.07 -14.31 -17.83
N VAL A 398 -15.46 -15.19 -17.01
CA VAL A 398 -16.01 -16.52 -16.70
C VAL A 398 -17.38 -16.46 -16.00
N LEU A 399 -17.72 -15.32 -15.38
CA LEU A 399 -18.97 -15.09 -14.65
C LEU A 399 -20.04 -14.39 -15.51
N LYS A 400 -19.80 -14.18 -16.81
CA LYS A 400 -20.70 -13.44 -17.70
C LYS A 400 -22.13 -14.01 -17.74
N GLY A 401 -22.30 -15.30 -17.45
CA GLY A 401 -23.61 -15.96 -17.40
C GLY A 401 -24.41 -15.72 -16.12
N LEU A 402 -23.83 -15.12 -15.08
CA LEU A 402 -24.53 -14.86 -13.82
C LEU A 402 -25.57 -13.73 -13.97
N PRO A 403 -26.70 -13.81 -13.25
CA PRO A 403 -27.67 -12.72 -13.19
C PRO A 403 -27.03 -11.40 -12.73
N ARG A 404 -27.50 -10.27 -13.29
CA ARG A 404 -26.90 -8.93 -13.07
C ARG A 404 -26.76 -8.52 -11.60
N PHE A 405 -27.67 -8.96 -10.73
CA PHE A 405 -27.69 -8.63 -9.30
C PHE A 405 -27.42 -9.85 -8.41
N HIS A 406 -26.82 -10.91 -8.97
CA HIS A 406 -26.46 -12.09 -8.19
C HIS A 406 -25.31 -11.78 -7.25
N VAL A 407 -25.54 -11.93 -5.94
CA VAL A 407 -24.51 -11.81 -4.90
C VAL A 407 -24.00 -13.21 -4.60
N ARG A 408 -22.75 -13.50 -4.99
CA ARG A 408 -22.15 -14.82 -4.78
C ARG A 408 -21.87 -15.07 -3.31
N GLY A 409 -22.38 -16.18 -2.79
CA GLY A 409 -22.16 -16.62 -1.42
C GLY A 409 -20.87 -17.45 -1.22
N PRO A 410 -20.58 -17.89 0.02
CA PRO A 410 -19.39 -18.70 0.35
C PRO A 410 -19.26 -20.00 -0.45
N GLY A 411 -20.38 -20.61 -0.87
CA GLY A 411 -20.42 -21.79 -1.74
C GLY A 411 -20.09 -21.50 -3.21
N GLU A 412 -19.88 -20.25 -3.61
CA GLU A 412 -19.65 -19.85 -5.01
C GLU A 412 -18.35 -19.06 -5.21
N LYS A 413 -17.73 -18.56 -4.15
CA LYS A 413 -16.57 -17.65 -4.19
C LYS A 413 -15.65 -17.87 -3.00
N LEU A 414 -14.35 -17.78 -3.24
CA LEU A 414 -13.34 -17.71 -2.19
C LEU A 414 -13.39 -16.38 -1.45
N PHE A 415 -13.62 -16.44 -0.15
CA PHE A 415 -13.56 -15.30 0.77
C PHE A 415 -12.28 -15.32 1.61
N GLU A 416 -11.13 -15.56 0.96
CA GLU A 416 -9.83 -15.51 1.62
C GLU A 416 -9.34 -14.07 1.76
N GLU A 417 -9.74 -13.45 2.87
CA GLU A 417 -9.32 -12.11 3.29
C GLU A 417 -8.74 -12.16 4.71
N ALA A 418 -8.03 -11.09 5.10
CA ALA A 418 -7.47 -10.95 6.44
C ALA A 418 -8.59 -10.71 7.46
N TYR A 419 -8.29 -10.88 8.76
CA TYR A 419 -9.31 -10.70 9.79
C TYR A 419 -9.81 -9.26 9.87
N ASP A 420 -11.09 -9.13 10.14
CA ASP A 420 -11.70 -7.95 10.71
C ASP A 420 -12.76 -8.44 11.69
N TRP A 421 -12.33 -8.64 12.94
CA TRP A 421 -13.11 -9.26 13.99
C TRP A 421 -12.89 -8.51 15.30
N ALA A 422 -13.97 -8.31 16.05
CA ALA A 422 -13.93 -7.80 17.40
C ALA A 422 -15.11 -8.36 18.19
N ARG A 423 -15.00 -8.28 19.51
CA ARG A 423 -16.09 -8.62 20.44
C ARG A 423 -16.15 -7.63 21.60
N PRO A 424 -17.27 -7.56 22.33
CA PRO A 424 -17.32 -6.90 23.62
C PRO A 424 -16.26 -7.48 24.58
N MET A 425 -15.71 -6.62 25.44
CA MET A 425 -14.86 -7.08 26.54
C MET A 425 -15.70 -7.81 27.58
N THR A 426 -15.11 -8.80 28.22
CA THR A 426 -15.72 -9.50 29.37
C THR A 426 -15.58 -8.65 30.64
N ASP A 427 -16.42 -8.91 31.65
CA ASP A 427 -16.31 -8.23 32.95
C ASP A 427 -14.90 -8.32 33.54
N ALA A 428 -14.23 -9.47 33.40
CA ALA A 428 -12.86 -9.67 33.87
C ALA A 428 -11.85 -8.77 33.12
N GLU A 429 -11.98 -8.66 31.80
CA GLU A 429 -11.14 -7.78 30.98
C GLU A 429 -11.39 -6.30 31.29
N CYS A 430 -12.64 -5.92 31.60
CA CYS A 430 -12.99 -4.58 32.04
C CYS A 430 -12.36 -4.19 33.39
N THR A 431 -11.89 -5.15 34.20
CA THR A 431 -11.13 -4.86 35.43
C THR A 431 -9.65 -4.51 35.18
N LEU A 432 -9.16 -4.78 33.96
CA LEU A 432 -7.79 -4.48 33.56
C LEU A 432 -7.65 -3.00 33.17
N ARG A 433 -6.41 -2.51 33.08
CA ARG A 433 -6.14 -1.08 32.89
C ARG A 433 -5.93 -0.69 31.43
N TYR A 434 -5.33 -1.59 30.66
CA TYR A 434 -4.83 -1.27 29.32
C TYR A 434 -5.39 -2.22 28.27
N LEU A 435 -5.53 -1.68 27.06
CA LEU A 435 -5.64 -2.43 25.82
C LEU A 435 -4.31 -2.29 25.09
N VAL A 436 -3.65 -3.40 24.80
CA VAL A 436 -2.33 -3.44 24.17
C VAL A 436 -2.43 -4.15 22.83
N GLY A 437 -2.07 -3.44 21.76
CA GLY A 437 -2.01 -3.96 20.39
C GLY A 437 -0.64 -4.54 20.07
N ILE A 438 -0.61 -5.74 19.50
CA ILE A 438 0.58 -6.34 18.88
C ILE A 438 0.34 -6.53 17.39
N ASP A 439 1.32 -6.17 16.57
CA ASP A 439 1.24 -6.26 15.11
C ASP A 439 2.31 -7.20 14.56
N VAL A 440 1.94 -8.11 13.65
CA VAL A 440 2.88 -9.06 13.06
C VAL A 440 3.69 -8.38 11.95
N ASN A 441 5.00 -8.28 12.17
CA ASN A 441 5.92 -7.72 11.18
C ASN A 441 5.82 -8.45 9.84
N MET A 442 5.50 -7.72 8.77
CA MET A 442 5.42 -8.24 7.40
C MET A 442 4.61 -9.54 7.28
N ALA A 443 3.44 -9.62 7.92
CA ALA A 443 2.65 -10.84 8.05
C ALA A 443 2.37 -11.56 6.73
N PHE A 444 2.06 -10.81 5.66
CA PHE A 444 1.82 -11.38 4.34
C PHE A 444 3.09 -11.88 3.64
N ALA A 445 4.25 -11.25 3.87
CA ALA A 445 5.52 -11.79 3.39
C ALA A 445 5.83 -13.11 4.12
N ALA A 446 5.63 -13.15 5.44
CA ALA A 446 5.80 -14.37 6.22
C ALA A 446 4.82 -15.48 5.79
N GLY A 447 3.59 -15.14 5.40
CA GLY A 447 2.61 -16.09 4.83
C GLY A 447 3.05 -16.69 3.50
N ALA A 448 3.79 -15.93 2.68
CA ALA A 448 4.34 -16.40 1.41
C ALA A 448 5.54 -17.36 1.57
N ASN A 449 6.29 -17.26 2.67
CA ASN A 449 7.51 -18.04 2.88
C ASN A 449 7.28 -19.56 2.90
N GLY A 450 7.83 -20.30 1.95
CA GLY A 450 7.69 -21.74 1.82
C GLY A 450 6.28 -22.19 1.40
N LEU A 451 5.44 -21.27 0.91
CA LEU A 451 4.11 -21.61 0.43
C LEU A 451 4.23 -22.34 -0.91
N ASN A 452 3.68 -23.55 -0.98
CA ASN A 452 3.53 -24.23 -2.26
C ASN A 452 2.33 -23.63 -3.00
N VAL A 453 2.55 -23.17 -4.23
CA VAL A 453 1.51 -22.55 -5.06
C VAL A 453 1.50 -23.17 -6.44
N GLY A 454 0.35 -23.17 -7.11
CA GLY A 454 0.31 -23.69 -8.47
C GLY A 454 1.02 -22.79 -9.45
N LEU A 455 1.59 -23.36 -10.50
CA LEU A 455 2.33 -22.63 -11.55
C LEU A 455 1.54 -22.56 -12.85
N GLY A 456 0.67 -23.54 -13.11
CA GLY A 456 -0.20 -23.61 -14.28
C GLY A 456 -1.70 -23.58 -13.99
N GLU A 457 -2.48 -24.08 -14.97
CA GLU A 457 -3.94 -24.16 -14.92
C GLU A 457 -4.44 -25.13 -13.84
N ALA A 458 -5.68 -24.91 -13.37
CA ALA A 458 -6.32 -25.76 -12.39
C ALA A 458 -7.07 -26.93 -13.05
N THR A 459 -7.10 -28.08 -12.37
CA THR A 459 -7.89 -29.25 -12.73
C THR A 459 -9.08 -29.37 -11.78
N HIS A 460 -10.29 -29.49 -12.33
CA HIS A 460 -11.50 -29.74 -11.54
C HIS A 460 -11.60 -31.21 -11.17
N VAL A 461 -11.84 -31.50 -9.89
CA VAL A 461 -12.00 -32.85 -9.36
C VAL A 461 -13.22 -32.90 -8.43
N LYS A 462 -13.96 -34.01 -8.46
CA LYS A 462 -15.14 -34.25 -7.63
C LYS A 462 -14.84 -35.26 -6.54
N ALA A 463 -15.32 -35.00 -5.33
CA ALA A 463 -15.08 -35.80 -4.12
C ALA A 463 -13.62 -36.26 -3.94
N PRO A 464 -12.62 -35.37 -4.10
CA PRO A 464 -11.22 -35.78 -3.95
C PRO A 464 -10.87 -36.05 -2.48
N ALA A 465 -9.89 -36.93 -2.25
CA ALA A 465 -9.19 -36.98 -0.97
C ALA A 465 -8.42 -35.66 -0.77
N PHE A 466 -8.43 -35.12 0.45
CA PHE A 466 -7.69 -33.90 0.75
C PHE A 466 -6.18 -34.16 0.86
N ASP A 467 -5.38 -33.38 0.13
CA ASP A 467 -3.92 -33.36 0.24
C ASP A 467 -3.46 -31.94 0.61
N ALA A 468 -2.92 -31.78 1.82
CA ALA A 468 -2.42 -30.52 2.32
C ALA A 468 -1.21 -29.96 1.54
N LYS A 469 -0.54 -30.77 0.72
CA LYS A 469 0.59 -30.36 -0.12
C LYS A 469 0.18 -29.92 -1.53
N LEU A 470 -1.03 -30.26 -1.96
CA LEU A 470 -1.56 -29.92 -3.27
C LEU A 470 -2.25 -28.54 -3.23
N PRO A 471 -1.71 -27.50 -3.88
CA PRO A 471 -2.36 -26.20 -3.89
C PRO A 471 -3.66 -26.25 -4.70
N GLY A 472 -4.70 -25.64 -4.16
CA GLY A 472 -6.01 -25.61 -4.78
C GLY A 472 -7.04 -24.83 -3.97
N SER A 473 -8.23 -24.79 -4.55
CA SER A 473 -9.45 -24.23 -3.98
C SER A 473 -10.41 -25.39 -3.74
N TRP A 474 -10.92 -25.52 -2.52
CA TRP A 474 -11.65 -26.69 -2.06
C TRP A 474 -13.02 -26.28 -1.53
N LEU A 475 -14.08 -26.91 -2.03
CA LEU A 475 -15.41 -26.78 -1.45
C LEU A 475 -15.53 -27.79 -0.31
N VAL A 476 -15.61 -27.29 0.92
CA VAL A 476 -15.64 -28.12 2.14
C VAL A 476 -16.69 -27.56 3.08
N ASP A 477 -17.42 -28.44 3.78
CA ASP A 477 -18.20 -28.04 4.94
C ASP A 477 -17.32 -28.05 6.19
N LEU A 478 -17.12 -26.89 6.80
CA LEU A 478 -16.38 -26.73 8.06
C LEU A 478 -17.27 -26.18 9.18
N SER A 479 -18.60 -26.19 9.00
CA SER A 479 -19.56 -25.73 10.00
C SER A 479 -19.55 -26.58 11.27
N HIS A 480 -19.08 -27.83 11.19
CA HIS A 480 -18.97 -28.77 12.32
C HIS A 480 -17.76 -28.53 13.22
N VAL A 481 -16.83 -27.65 12.85
CA VAL A 481 -15.65 -27.35 13.69
C VAL A 481 -16.05 -26.57 14.93
N ASP A 482 -15.67 -27.07 16.11
CA ASP A 482 -15.91 -26.42 17.40
C ASP A 482 -14.60 -25.90 17.99
N LEU A 483 -14.49 -24.58 18.15
CA LEU A 483 -13.27 -23.97 18.70
C LEU A 483 -13.14 -24.11 20.22
N SER A 484 -14.21 -24.54 20.92
CA SER A 484 -14.12 -24.84 22.35
C SER A 484 -13.32 -26.12 22.64
N GLN A 485 -13.14 -26.98 21.64
CA GLN A 485 -12.34 -28.19 21.76
C GLN A 485 -11.48 -28.38 20.50
N VAL A 486 -10.18 -28.13 20.62
CA VAL A 486 -9.24 -28.20 19.48
C VAL A 486 -7.96 -28.91 19.86
N LYS A 487 -7.22 -29.40 18.86
CA LYS A 487 -5.85 -29.87 19.07
C LYS A 487 -4.84 -28.73 19.03
N VAL A 488 -3.99 -28.67 20.05
CA VAL A 488 -2.77 -27.84 20.07
C VAL A 488 -1.57 -28.78 20.08
N GLY A 489 -0.90 -28.91 18.94
CA GLY A 489 0.10 -29.96 18.75
C GLY A 489 -0.56 -31.33 18.66
N LYS A 490 -0.41 -32.17 19.68
CA LYS A 490 -1.02 -33.51 19.72
C LYS A 490 -2.11 -33.67 20.80
N GLU A 491 -2.31 -32.64 21.61
CA GLU A 491 -3.19 -32.68 22.78
C GLU A 491 -4.48 -31.93 22.48
N TRP A 492 -5.60 -32.48 22.94
CA TRP A 492 -6.87 -31.76 22.95
C TRP A 492 -6.87 -30.77 24.11
N VAL A 493 -7.27 -29.54 23.83
CA VAL A 493 -7.42 -28.48 24.81
C VAL A 493 -8.86 -27.96 24.79
N GLU A 494 -9.36 -27.63 25.97
CA GLU A 494 -10.64 -26.94 26.14
C GLU A 494 -10.38 -25.43 26.21
N LEU A 495 -11.16 -24.67 25.45
CA LEU A 495 -11.08 -23.22 25.30
C LEU A 495 -12.48 -22.61 25.38
N ASP A 496 -12.56 -21.32 25.66
CA ASP A 496 -13.78 -20.56 25.44
C ASP A 496 -13.88 -20.18 23.95
N GLY A 497 -14.58 -21.04 23.19
CA GLY A 497 -14.77 -20.84 21.76
C GLY A 497 -15.56 -19.57 21.42
N SER A 498 -16.32 -19.00 22.36
CA SER A 498 -17.09 -17.76 22.13
C SER A 498 -16.20 -16.51 22.10
N LEU A 499 -15.00 -16.61 22.68
CA LEU A 499 -14.01 -15.53 22.72
C LEU A 499 -12.96 -15.64 21.60
N LEU A 500 -13.13 -16.60 20.68
CA LEU A 500 -12.22 -16.84 19.57
C LEU A 500 -12.89 -16.55 18.21
N PRO A 501 -12.19 -15.91 17.27
CA PRO A 501 -12.65 -15.81 15.90
C PRO A 501 -12.53 -17.17 15.20
N SER A 502 -13.50 -17.52 14.36
CA SER A 502 -13.36 -18.61 13.39
C SER A 502 -12.25 -18.33 12.38
N PRO A 503 -11.28 -19.25 12.17
CA PRO A 503 -10.24 -19.11 11.15
C PRO A 503 -10.74 -19.33 9.73
N PHE A 504 -12.00 -19.72 9.57
CA PHE A 504 -12.60 -20.08 8.29
C PHE A 504 -13.31 -18.90 7.63
N THR A 505 -13.50 -17.78 8.31
CA THR A 505 -14.12 -16.58 7.73
C THR A 505 -13.30 -15.33 8.07
N PRO A 506 -13.27 -14.31 7.19
CA PRO A 506 -12.59 -13.05 7.48
C PRO A 506 -13.20 -12.30 8.68
N LYS A 507 -14.50 -12.48 8.91
CA LYS A 507 -15.24 -11.84 10.00
C LYS A 507 -15.22 -12.65 11.30
N GLY A 508 -14.50 -13.78 11.36
CA GLY A 508 -14.44 -14.62 12.55
C GLY A 508 -15.75 -15.36 12.89
N GLU A 509 -16.76 -15.30 12.03
CA GLU A 509 -18.01 -16.03 12.17
C GLU A 509 -17.84 -17.52 11.88
N ARG A 510 -18.59 -18.36 12.59
CA ARG A 510 -18.64 -19.80 12.32
C ARG A 510 -19.28 -20.04 10.95
N PRO A 511 -18.69 -20.87 10.06
CA PRO A 511 -19.35 -21.24 8.81
C PRO A 511 -20.70 -21.92 9.06
N GLU A 512 -21.69 -21.64 8.22
CA GLU A 512 -23.04 -22.21 8.33
C GLU A 512 -23.25 -23.43 7.40
N GLY A 513 -22.28 -23.74 6.54
CA GLY A 513 -22.33 -24.87 5.62
C GLY A 513 -21.13 -24.91 4.68
N PRO A 514 -21.25 -25.60 3.53
CA PRO A 514 -20.18 -25.70 2.54
C PRO A 514 -19.71 -24.34 2.00
N ALA A 515 -18.40 -24.12 1.98
CA ALA A 515 -17.78 -22.94 1.41
C ALA A 515 -16.44 -23.25 0.72
N TRP A 516 -16.03 -22.34 -0.18
CA TRP A 516 -14.73 -22.44 -0.84
C TRP A 516 -13.62 -21.92 0.06
N TYR A 517 -12.55 -22.72 0.18
CA TYR A 517 -11.37 -22.42 0.98
C TYR A 517 -10.09 -22.68 0.18
N ALA A 518 -9.03 -21.91 0.45
CA ALA A 518 -7.70 -22.25 -0.04
C ALA A 518 -7.11 -23.44 0.75
N THR A 519 -6.18 -24.19 0.14
CA THR A 519 -5.51 -25.34 0.80
C THR A 519 -5.04 -25.06 2.23
N PRO A 520 -4.42 -23.90 2.57
CA PRO A 520 -3.99 -23.64 3.94
C PRO A 520 -5.14 -23.74 4.95
N THR A 521 -6.29 -23.13 4.66
CA THR A 521 -7.47 -23.08 5.55
C THR A 521 -8.01 -24.46 5.84
N VAL A 522 -8.11 -25.30 4.80
CA VAL A 522 -8.57 -26.69 4.95
C VAL A 522 -7.55 -27.53 5.73
N ALA A 523 -6.26 -27.35 5.44
CA ALA A 523 -5.19 -28.03 6.19
C ALA A 523 -5.22 -27.67 7.68
N TYR A 524 -5.61 -26.44 8.00
CA TYR A 524 -5.72 -25.99 9.38
C TYR A 524 -6.89 -26.62 10.14
N ALA A 525 -8.03 -26.87 9.48
CA ALA A 525 -9.12 -27.64 10.09
C ALA A 525 -8.66 -29.05 10.51
N ALA A 526 -7.88 -29.71 9.66
CA ALA A 526 -7.27 -31.00 9.98
C ALA A 526 -6.25 -30.90 11.14
N GLU A 527 -5.45 -29.83 11.18
CA GLU A 527 -4.52 -29.55 12.28
C GLU A 527 -5.24 -29.37 13.63
N LEU A 528 -6.39 -28.70 13.63
CA LEU A 528 -7.25 -28.52 14.82
C LEU A 528 -7.91 -29.83 15.28
N GLY A 529 -7.74 -30.93 14.54
CA GLY A 529 -8.20 -32.27 14.93
C GLY A 529 -9.48 -32.74 14.26
N TYR A 530 -10.02 -31.97 13.31
CA TYR A 530 -11.29 -32.26 12.65
C TYR A 530 -11.10 -32.99 11.32
N GLU A 531 -12.08 -33.84 10.99
CA GLU A 531 -12.11 -34.50 9.69
C GLU A 531 -12.51 -33.51 8.59
N VAL A 532 -11.85 -33.62 7.43
CA VAL A 532 -12.09 -32.83 6.23
C VAL A 532 -12.58 -33.73 5.12
N ARG A 533 -13.73 -33.41 4.53
CA ARG A 533 -14.32 -34.13 3.40
C ARG A 533 -14.63 -33.16 2.26
N PRO A 534 -13.72 -32.98 1.29
CA PRO A 534 -13.97 -32.11 0.16
C PRO A 534 -15.11 -32.63 -0.73
N ILE A 535 -16.03 -31.73 -1.10
CA ILE A 535 -17.14 -32.02 -2.02
C ILE A 535 -16.60 -31.99 -3.46
N GLU A 536 -15.82 -30.97 -3.77
CA GLU A 536 -15.11 -30.79 -5.03
C GLU A 536 -13.92 -29.86 -4.83
N ALA A 537 -12.99 -29.84 -5.79
CA ALA A 537 -11.84 -28.94 -5.75
C ALA A 537 -11.34 -28.55 -7.13
N TRP A 538 -10.66 -27.42 -7.18
CA TRP A 538 -9.82 -26.97 -8.29
C TRP A 538 -8.37 -27.05 -7.84
N VAL A 539 -7.64 -28.06 -8.31
CA VAL A 539 -6.28 -28.38 -7.85
C VAL A 539 -5.22 -28.10 -8.91
N ARG A 540 -3.99 -27.80 -8.50
CA ARG A 540 -2.88 -27.49 -9.41
C ARG A 540 -1.72 -28.47 -9.24
N TYR A 541 -1.64 -29.43 -10.15
CA TYR A 541 -0.59 -30.47 -10.15
C TYR A 541 0.79 -29.92 -10.52
N ASP A 542 0.85 -28.93 -11.41
CA ASP A 542 2.06 -28.15 -11.62
C ASP A 542 2.13 -27.07 -10.54
N ASN A 543 3.07 -27.22 -9.61
CA ASN A 543 3.22 -26.37 -8.43
C ASN A 543 4.68 -26.25 -7.97
N GLY A 544 4.94 -25.22 -7.17
CA GLY A 544 6.26 -24.99 -6.58
C GLY A 544 6.32 -23.80 -5.64
N ARG A 545 7.52 -23.55 -5.11
CA ARG A 545 7.80 -22.45 -4.17
C ARG A 545 8.15 -21.14 -4.88
N TYR A 546 7.19 -20.64 -5.67
CA TYR A 546 7.38 -19.45 -6.52
C TYR A 546 7.72 -18.16 -5.75
N LEU A 547 7.26 -18.04 -4.50
CA LEU A 547 7.41 -16.81 -3.70
C LEU A 547 8.64 -16.81 -2.77
N ASP A 548 9.41 -17.91 -2.69
CA ASP A 548 10.51 -18.03 -1.72
C ASP A 548 11.61 -17.00 -1.98
N GLY A 549 12.09 -16.88 -3.22
CA GLY A 549 13.11 -15.88 -3.57
C GLY A 549 12.61 -14.45 -3.36
N TRP A 550 11.34 -14.21 -3.68
CA TRP A 550 10.69 -12.90 -3.48
C TRP A 550 10.60 -12.54 -2.00
N TYR A 551 10.17 -13.48 -1.15
CA TYR A 551 10.13 -13.33 0.30
C TYR A 551 11.53 -13.08 0.88
N GLN A 552 12.50 -13.94 0.56
CA GLN A 552 13.86 -13.84 1.10
C GLN A 552 14.46 -12.47 0.83
N ARG A 553 14.35 -12.00 -0.42
CA ARG A 553 14.89 -10.70 -0.81
C ARG A 553 14.22 -9.52 -0.09
N LEU A 554 12.90 -9.51 0.02
CA LEU A 554 12.18 -8.43 0.73
C LEU A 554 12.39 -8.49 2.25
N ARG A 555 12.50 -9.68 2.83
CA ARG A 555 12.89 -9.87 4.23
C ARG A 555 14.28 -9.30 4.46
N ASP A 556 15.26 -9.70 3.66
CA ASP A 556 16.65 -9.29 3.85
C ASP A 556 16.81 -7.78 3.65
N ALA A 557 16.09 -7.20 2.67
CA ALA A 557 15.99 -5.76 2.48
C ALA A 557 15.42 -5.04 3.71
N TYR A 558 14.33 -5.56 4.27
CA TYR A 558 13.69 -5.00 5.47
C TYR A 558 14.62 -5.08 6.68
N LEU A 559 15.19 -6.25 6.96
CA LEU A 559 16.08 -6.48 8.10
C LEU A 559 17.34 -5.62 8.02
N ALA A 560 17.99 -5.54 6.86
CA ALA A 560 19.15 -4.68 6.69
C ALA A 560 18.81 -3.20 6.93
N THR A 561 17.62 -2.75 6.50
CA THR A 561 17.19 -1.36 6.73
C THR A 561 16.83 -1.09 8.18
N MET A 562 16.21 -2.04 8.87
CA MET A 562 15.93 -1.93 10.30
C MET A 562 17.22 -1.95 11.13
N ALA A 563 18.21 -2.77 10.75
CA ALA A 563 19.52 -2.81 11.40
C ALA A 563 20.27 -1.48 11.26
N ASP A 564 20.26 -0.84 10.08
CA ASP A 564 20.83 0.51 9.92
C ASP A 564 20.13 1.55 10.80
N LEU A 565 18.83 1.35 11.08
CA LEU A 565 18.05 2.17 12.01
C LEU A 565 18.26 1.77 13.48
N GLY A 566 19.18 0.86 13.78
CA GLY A 566 19.51 0.42 15.14
C GLY A 566 18.52 -0.56 15.75
N VAL A 567 17.76 -1.29 14.92
CA VAL A 567 16.84 -2.35 15.37
C VAL A 567 17.31 -3.70 14.82
N ASP A 568 18.19 -4.35 15.58
CA ASP A 568 18.75 -5.66 15.23
C ASP A 568 17.76 -6.81 15.48
N ALA A 569 17.99 -7.92 14.76
CA ALA A 569 17.13 -9.11 14.81
C ALA A 569 17.25 -9.92 16.12
N ASP A 570 18.37 -9.78 16.82
CA ASP A 570 18.75 -10.61 17.98
C ASP A 570 18.64 -9.86 19.32
N LEU A 571 17.97 -8.70 19.33
CA LEU A 571 17.71 -7.94 20.55
C LEU A 571 16.88 -8.74 21.55
N THR A 572 17.15 -8.54 22.85
CA THR A 572 16.27 -9.05 23.90
C THR A 572 14.90 -8.38 23.79
N PRO A 573 13.81 -8.98 24.30
CA PRO A 573 12.47 -8.40 24.15
C PRO A 573 12.34 -6.96 24.68
N ALA A 574 12.99 -6.64 25.80
CA ALA A 574 12.99 -5.29 26.36
C ALA A 574 13.81 -4.31 25.51
N ASP A 575 15.00 -4.73 25.09
CA ASP A 575 15.86 -3.91 24.21
C ASP A 575 15.22 -3.69 22.84
N PHE A 576 14.48 -4.68 22.32
CA PHE A 576 13.72 -4.56 21.08
C PHE A 576 12.63 -3.49 21.19
N LEU A 577 11.86 -3.47 22.28
CA LEU A 577 10.84 -2.43 22.51
C LEU A 577 11.48 -1.05 22.61
N ALA A 578 12.58 -0.92 23.36
CA ALA A 578 13.32 0.34 23.47
C ALA A 578 13.93 0.77 22.12
N ALA A 579 14.46 -0.17 21.34
CA ALA A 579 15.03 0.11 20.02
C ALA A 579 13.95 0.50 19.00
N MET A 580 12.72 -0.02 19.13
CA MET A 580 11.60 0.36 18.28
C MET A 580 11.03 1.73 18.62
N ASP A 581 11.25 2.24 19.83
CA ASP A 581 10.82 3.58 20.20
C ASP A 581 11.64 4.65 19.46
N GLY A 582 10.95 5.61 18.83
CA GLY A 582 11.57 6.68 18.05
C GLY A 582 12.49 6.26 16.90
N TYR A 583 12.48 4.98 16.46
CA TYR A 583 13.50 4.50 15.49
C TYR A 583 13.50 5.26 14.16
N LYS A 584 12.35 5.81 13.77
CA LYS A 584 12.19 6.57 12.53
C LYS A 584 12.92 7.92 12.55
N ASP A 585 13.16 8.48 13.73
CA ASP A 585 13.80 9.79 13.88
C ASP A 585 15.33 9.72 13.75
N ARG A 586 15.89 8.51 13.80
CA ARG A 586 17.34 8.27 13.69
C ARG A 586 17.85 8.55 12.28
N ASP A 587 17.10 8.13 11.27
CA ASP A 587 17.33 8.45 9.85
C ASP A 587 15.96 8.46 9.13
N PRO A 588 15.33 9.64 8.97
CA PRO A 588 14.01 9.77 8.34
C PRO A 588 13.95 9.26 6.89
N GLU A 589 15.07 9.35 6.16
CA GLU A 589 15.18 8.87 4.79
C GLU A 589 15.23 7.33 4.74
N LEU A 590 15.91 6.67 5.68
CA LEU A 590 15.82 5.20 5.80
C LEU A 590 14.45 4.75 6.31
N ALA A 591 13.76 5.55 7.12
CA ALA A 591 12.37 5.27 7.50
C ALA A 591 11.43 5.29 6.28
N ILE A 592 11.67 6.17 5.30
CA ILE A 592 10.99 6.14 4.00
C ILE A 592 11.27 4.81 3.28
N VAL A 593 12.54 4.35 3.24
CA VAL A 593 12.89 3.08 2.60
C VAL A 593 12.16 1.89 3.25
N VAL A 594 12.06 1.86 4.59
CA VAL A 594 11.27 0.84 5.30
C VAL A 594 9.82 0.85 4.84
N SER A 595 9.19 2.03 4.75
CA SER A 595 7.82 2.19 4.28
C SER A 595 7.65 1.66 2.85
N ALA A 596 8.56 2.02 1.95
CA ALA A 596 8.53 1.59 0.55
C ALA A 596 8.70 0.06 0.41
N ILE A 597 9.56 -0.57 1.21
CA ILE A 597 9.73 -2.04 1.25
C ILE A 597 8.42 -2.71 1.68
N LYS A 598 7.81 -2.25 2.78
CA LYS A 598 6.52 -2.78 3.27
C LYS A 598 5.40 -2.60 2.23
N ALA A 599 5.34 -1.44 1.58
CA ALA A 599 4.40 -1.17 0.50
C ALA A 599 4.61 -2.08 -0.73
N THR A 600 5.86 -2.45 -1.01
CA THR A 600 6.22 -3.36 -2.11
C THR A 600 5.64 -4.76 -1.89
N VAL A 601 5.68 -5.23 -0.64
CA VAL A 601 5.07 -6.50 -0.21
C VAL A 601 3.54 -6.45 -0.39
N LYS A 602 2.88 -5.49 0.28
CA LYS A 602 1.40 -5.36 0.29
C LYS A 602 0.87 -5.13 -1.12
N GLY A 603 1.46 -4.19 -1.85
CA GLY A 603 1.07 -3.83 -3.20
C GLY A 603 1.31 -4.94 -4.22
N GLY A 604 2.46 -5.64 -4.14
CA GLY A 604 2.79 -6.75 -5.04
C GLY A 604 1.79 -7.89 -4.94
N LEU A 605 1.44 -8.32 -3.72
CA LEU A 605 0.43 -9.34 -3.48
C LEU A 605 -0.98 -8.87 -3.88
N GLY A 606 -1.33 -7.62 -3.59
CA GLY A 606 -2.61 -7.04 -4.01
C GLY A 606 -2.81 -7.05 -5.54
N LYS A 607 -1.72 -6.86 -6.29
CA LYS A 607 -1.73 -6.85 -7.76
C LYS A 607 -1.96 -8.23 -8.39
N LEU A 608 -1.81 -9.33 -7.64
CA LEU A 608 -2.12 -10.68 -8.12
C LEU A 608 -3.63 -10.88 -8.39
N ARG A 609 -4.50 -10.12 -7.71
CA ARG A 609 -5.96 -10.07 -7.97
C ARG A 609 -6.40 -8.65 -8.34
N GLU A 610 -5.64 -8.00 -9.22
CA GLU A 610 -5.98 -6.65 -9.68
C GLU A 610 -7.35 -6.66 -10.38
N ARG A 611 -8.29 -5.87 -9.85
CA ARG A 611 -9.63 -5.62 -10.41
C ARG A 611 -9.55 -4.58 -11.55
N PRO A 612 -10.55 -4.53 -12.46
CA PRO A 612 -10.64 -3.47 -13.46
C PRO A 612 -10.63 -2.08 -12.80
N ARG A 613 -10.03 -1.09 -13.46
CA ARG A 613 -9.96 0.31 -13.02
C ARG A 613 -10.51 1.22 -14.13
N GLY A 614 -11.29 2.23 -13.76
CA GLY A 614 -11.74 3.31 -14.66
C GLY A 614 -13.22 3.26 -15.06
N GLU A 615 -13.75 4.43 -15.43
CA GLU A 615 -15.11 4.61 -15.95
C GLU A 615 -15.24 3.96 -17.33
N GLY A 616 -16.27 3.12 -17.52
CA GLY A 616 -16.59 2.49 -18.81
C GLY A 616 -16.24 1.01 -18.96
N TRP A 617 -15.56 0.38 -17.99
CA TRP A 617 -15.49 -1.09 -17.97
C TRP A 617 -16.87 -1.69 -17.64
N LYS A 618 -17.24 -2.78 -18.33
CA LYS A 618 -18.50 -3.48 -18.11
C LYS A 618 -18.26 -4.88 -17.54
N PRO A 619 -19.04 -5.34 -16.54
CA PRO A 619 -18.99 -6.71 -16.04
C PRO A 619 -19.04 -7.74 -17.17
N GLY A 620 -18.20 -8.77 -17.07
CA GLY A 620 -18.03 -9.82 -18.07
C GLY A 620 -17.02 -9.51 -19.18
N GLN A 621 -16.46 -8.30 -19.24
CA GLN A 621 -15.40 -7.96 -20.20
C GLN A 621 -13.99 -8.17 -19.62
N PRO A 622 -13.02 -8.65 -20.42
CA PRO A 622 -11.64 -8.78 -19.96
C PRO A 622 -11.00 -7.40 -19.71
N TRP A 623 -10.12 -7.31 -18.71
CA TRP A 623 -9.33 -6.11 -18.43
C TRP A 623 -7.83 -6.38 -18.51
N ARG A 624 -7.05 -5.29 -18.57
CA ARG A 624 -5.59 -5.33 -18.85
C ARG A 624 -4.79 -6.23 -17.92
N ALA A 625 -5.22 -6.40 -16.67
CA ALA A 625 -4.47 -7.18 -15.71
C ALA A 625 -4.50 -8.68 -16.03
N LEU A 626 -5.58 -9.17 -16.67
CA LEU A 626 -5.78 -10.58 -17.02
C LEU A 626 -4.77 -11.11 -18.03
N SER A 627 -4.14 -10.24 -18.82
CA SER A 627 -3.12 -10.65 -19.80
C SER A 627 -1.73 -10.83 -19.18
N ARG A 628 -1.59 -10.73 -17.86
CA ARG A 628 -0.31 -10.88 -17.16
C ARG A 628 -0.23 -12.27 -16.56
N PRO A 629 0.87 -13.02 -16.73
CA PRO A 629 1.07 -14.30 -16.03
C PRO A 629 0.99 -14.18 -14.51
N THR A 630 1.29 -13.01 -13.96
CA THR A 630 1.22 -12.72 -12.53
C THR A 630 -0.18 -12.37 -12.02
N TRP A 631 -1.22 -12.32 -12.86
CA TRP A 631 -2.59 -12.27 -12.35
C TRP A 631 -2.99 -13.67 -11.85
N ARG A 632 -2.84 -13.87 -10.54
CA ARG A 632 -2.95 -15.16 -9.84
C ARG A 632 -3.79 -14.98 -8.57
N PRO A 633 -5.12 -14.86 -8.69
CA PRO A 633 -6.01 -14.69 -7.55
C PRO A 633 -5.88 -15.83 -6.53
N ASP A 634 -5.60 -17.04 -6.99
CA ASP A 634 -5.36 -18.23 -6.19
C ASP A 634 -4.12 -18.11 -5.29
N ILE A 635 -3.01 -17.57 -5.82
CA ILE A 635 -1.79 -17.31 -5.05
C ILE A 635 -2.07 -16.27 -3.96
N ARG A 636 -2.79 -15.19 -4.29
CA ARG A 636 -3.18 -14.19 -3.28
C ARG A 636 -4.01 -14.81 -2.16
N ALA A 637 -5.03 -15.59 -2.51
CA ALA A 637 -5.90 -16.27 -1.54
C ALA A 637 -5.11 -17.24 -0.63
N ALA A 638 -4.19 -18.02 -1.21
CA ALA A 638 -3.33 -18.94 -0.46
C ALA A 638 -2.37 -18.21 0.51
N VAL A 639 -1.82 -17.05 0.12
CA VAL A 639 -0.97 -16.24 1.02
C VAL A 639 -1.80 -15.67 2.17
N ILE A 640 -2.97 -15.08 1.88
CA ILE A 640 -3.81 -14.45 2.90
C ILE A 640 -4.37 -15.48 3.89
N SER A 641 -4.90 -16.60 3.39
CA SER A 641 -5.35 -17.70 4.24
C SER A 641 -4.25 -18.18 5.17
N ARG A 642 -3.04 -18.43 4.65
CA ARG A 642 -1.91 -18.86 5.47
C ARG A 642 -1.50 -17.82 6.50
N THR A 643 -1.55 -16.53 6.17
CA THR A 643 -1.32 -15.47 7.15
C THR A 643 -2.37 -15.51 8.28
N ARG A 644 -3.66 -15.60 7.95
CA ARG A 644 -4.77 -15.69 8.93
C ARG A 644 -4.61 -16.90 9.86
N ILE A 645 -4.28 -18.05 9.29
CA ILE A 645 -4.06 -19.31 10.02
C ILE A 645 -2.84 -19.24 10.94
N ASN A 646 -1.74 -18.68 10.45
CA ASN A 646 -0.55 -18.50 11.27
C ASN A 646 -0.81 -17.57 12.46
N LEU A 647 -1.68 -16.57 12.29
CA LEU A 647 -2.14 -15.71 13.39
C LEU A 647 -3.03 -16.49 14.35
N HIS A 648 -4.07 -17.16 13.85
CA HIS A 648 -4.99 -17.94 14.68
C HIS A 648 -4.28 -19.03 15.48
N ARG A 649 -3.29 -19.72 14.90
CA ARG A 649 -2.47 -20.71 15.61
C ARG A 649 -1.78 -20.11 16.84
N LYS A 650 -1.27 -18.88 16.73
CA LYS A 650 -0.63 -18.18 17.86
C LYS A 650 -1.67 -17.76 18.90
N ILE A 651 -2.85 -17.30 18.45
CA ILE A 651 -3.96 -16.92 19.34
C ILE A 651 -4.43 -18.11 20.15
N VAL A 652 -4.76 -19.25 19.51
CA VAL A 652 -5.17 -20.49 20.19
C VAL A 652 -4.11 -20.95 21.16
N LYS A 653 -2.83 -20.92 20.76
CA LYS A 653 -1.73 -21.33 21.64
C LYS A 653 -1.53 -20.38 22.82
N HIS A 654 -1.75 -19.09 22.62
CA HIS A 654 -1.72 -18.09 23.68
C HIS A 654 -2.87 -18.34 24.67
N ALA A 655 -4.11 -18.44 24.17
CA ALA A 655 -5.29 -18.71 24.99
C ALA A 655 -5.16 -20.01 25.80
N ALA A 656 -4.71 -21.10 25.17
CA ALA A 656 -4.48 -22.37 25.85
C ALA A 656 -3.42 -22.29 26.97
N PHE A 657 -2.48 -21.35 26.89
CA PHE A 657 -1.40 -21.21 27.87
C PHE A 657 -1.70 -20.18 28.96
N THR A 658 -2.34 -19.06 28.61
CA THR A 658 -2.56 -17.91 29.52
C THR A 658 -4.00 -17.79 30.02
N GLY A 659 -4.96 -18.43 29.35
CA GLY A 659 -6.38 -18.17 29.53
C GLY A 659 -6.84 -16.80 28.99
N GLN A 660 -5.98 -16.07 28.28
CA GLN A 660 -6.32 -14.75 27.73
C GLN A 660 -6.71 -14.83 26.25
N TYR A 661 -7.73 -14.07 25.88
CA TYR A 661 -8.34 -14.07 24.56
C TYR A 661 -8.20 -12.69 23.91
N PRO A 662 -8.14 -12.61 22.57
CA PRO A 662 -8.12 -11.33 21.89
C PRO A 662 -9.46 -10.62 22.08
N VAL A 663 -9.43 -9.29 22.17
CA VAL A 663 -10.62 -8.43 22.16
C VAL A 663 -10.95 -7.98 20.73
N ALA A 664 -9.92 -7.74 19.94
CA ALA A 664 -10.04 -7.27 18.56
C ALA A 664 -8.86 -7.73 17.69
N ILE A 665 -9.13 -7.95 16.41
CA ILE A 665 -8.16 -8.32 15.40
C ILE A 665 -8.47 -7.56 14.12
N LEU A 666 -7.48 -6.83 13.60
CA LEU A 666 -7.57 -6.17 12.31
C LEU A 666 -6.34 -6.53 11.48
N SER A 667 -6.55 -7.27 10.40
CA SER A 667 -5.51 -7.83 9.55
C SER A 667 -4.52 -8.72 10.32
N ASP A 668 -3.42 -8.12 10.77
CA ASP A 668 -2.28 -8.70 11.46
C ASP A 668 -2.02 -8.08 12.84
N CYS A 669 -2.84 -7.09 13.24
CA CYS A 669 -2.87 -6.50 14.56
C CYS A 669 -3.87 -7.24 15.46
N VAL A 670 -3.45 -7.58 16.68
CA VAL A 670 -4.28 -8.23 17.71
C VAL A 670 -4.21 -7.40 18.99
N ALA A 671 -5.37 -7.07 19.56
CA ALA A 671 -5.48 -6.34 20.81
C ALA A 671 -5.89 -7.27 21.96
N TYR A 672 -5.18 -7.17 23.09
CA TYR A 672 -5.48 -7.87 24.35
C TYR A 672 -5.69 -6.87 25.48
N ALA A 673 -6.58 -7.20 26.41
CA ALA A 673 -6.65 -6.49 27.68
C ALA A 673 -5.49 -6.93 28.59
N SER A 674 -4.88 -5.98 29.31
CA SER A 674 -3.63 -6.19 30.05
C SER A 674 -3.57 -5.35 31.33
N ASN A 675 -2.89 -5.87 32.35
CA ASN A 675 -2.60 -5.14 33.59
C ASN A 675 -1.56 -4.04 33.41
N GLY A 676 -0.66 -4.19 32.43
CA GLY A 676 0.37 -3.21 32.11
C GLY A 676 0.33 -2.77 30.65
N PRO A 677 1.01 -1.66 30.31
CA PRO A 677 0.90 -1.02 29.01
C PRO A 677 1.77 -1.66 27.92
N SER A 678 2.57 -2.67 28.24
CA SER A 678 3.55 -3.28 27.33
C SER A 678 3.09 -4.66 26.85
N PRO A 679 3.48 -5.10 25.64
CA PRO A 679 3.31 -6.49 25.25
C PRO A 679 3.95 -7.49 26.22
N LEU A 680 5.01 -7.10 26.94
CA LEU A 680 5.64 -7.96 27.96
C LEU A 680 4.74 -8.24 29.17
N ASP A 681 3.70 -7.45 29.39
CA ASP A 681 2.78 -7.62 30.52
C ASP A 681 1.77 -8.75 30.32
N PHE A 682 1.60 -9.21 29.08
CA PHE A 682 0.68 -10.30 28.74
C PHE A 682 1.30 -11.42 27.91
N LEU A 683 2.38 -11.15 27.15
CA LEU A 683 3.08 -12.18 26.39
C LEU A 683 3.86 -13.12 27.33
N PRO A 684 3.64 -14.45 27.25
CA PRO A 684 4.30 -15.41 28.13
C PRO A 684 5.78 -15.58 27.77
N TYR A 685 6.66 -15.11 28.65
CA TYR A 685 8.11 -15.32 28.61
C TYR A 685 8.60 -16.04 29.87
N ARG A 686 9.52 -17.00 29.70
CA ARG A 686 10.23 -17.68 30.79
C ARG A 686 11.73 -17.69 30.51
N ASP A 687 12.53 -17.17 31.43
CA ASP A 687 13.99 -17.06 31.28
C ASP A 687 14.39 -16.39 29.95
N GLY A 688 13.66 -15.33 29.58
CA GLY A 688 13.84 -14.58 28.32
C GLY A 688 13.36 -15.29 27.05
N LYS A 689 12.79 -16.50 27.15
CA LYS A 689 12.29 -17.28 26.01
C LYS A 689 10.77 -17.17 25.89
N PRO A 690 10.23 -16.89 24.70
CA PRO A 690 8.79 -16.83 24.47
C PRO A 690 8.18 -18.24 24.49
N LEU A 691 6.85 -18.31 24.69
CA LEU A 691 6.09 -19.53 24.46
C LEU A 691 6.39 -20.12 23.06
N PRO A 692 6.89 -21.37 22.97
CA PRO A 692 7.24 -21.97 21.68
C PRO A 692 6.06 -21.96 20.72
N GLY A 693 6.20 -21.40 19.52
CA GLY A 693 5.11 -21.31 18.54
C GLY A 693 3.98 -20.33 18.88
N GLY A 694 4.10 -19.57 19.99
CA GLY A 694 3.23 -18.46 20.31
C GLY A 694 3.73 -17.14 19.69
N PHE A 695 3.22 -16.02 20.19
CA PHE A 695 3.74 -14.70 19.86
C PHE A 695 5.15 -14.51 20.44
N LYS A 696 6.02 -13.87 19.67
CA LYS A 696 7.39 -13.53 20.05
C LYS A 696 7.68 -12.12 19.56
N LEU A 697 8.18 -11.26 20.44
CA LEU A 697 8.69 -9.94 20.11
C LEU A 697 9.97 -10.05 19.26
N GLY A 698 10.07 -9.21 18.24
CA GLY A 698 11.26 -9.06 17.40
C GLY A 698 10.91 -8.56 16.00
N ILE A 699 11.93 -8.11 15.28
CA ILE A 699 11.73 -7.46 13.98
C ILE A 699 11.55 -8.43 12.81
N ASN A 700 11.97 -9.70 12.96
CA ASN A 700 11.86 -10.70 11.90
C ASN A 700 10.42 -10.85 11.38
N PRO A 701 10.20 -11.01 10.06
CA PRO A 701 8.87 -11.26 9.52
C PRO A 701 8.18 -12.45 10.19
N GLY A 702 6.93 -12.25 10.59
CA GLY A 702 6.17 -13.22 11.37
C GLY A 702 6.36 -13.12 12.89
N LEU A 703 7.26 -12.29 13.40
CA LEU A 703 7.31 -11.90 14.82
C LEU A 703 6.45 -10.65 15.06
N VAL A 704 6.18 -10.31 16.32
CA VAL A 704 5.34 -9.16 16.66
C VAL A 704 6.13 -7.96 17.15
N LYS A 705 5.58 -6.77 16.93
CA LYS A 705 5.97 -5.51 17.56
C LYS A 705 4.82 -4.96 18.39
N HIS A 706 5.13 -4.02 19.26
CA HIS A 706 4.12 -3.18 19.90
C HIS A 706 3.52 -2.24 18.87
N GLU A 707 2.20 -2.29 18.69
CA GLU A 707 1.49 -1.40 17.77
C GLU A 707 1.02 -0.13 18.47
N GLY A 708 0.54 -0.27 19.70
CA GLY A 708 0.09 0.85 20.52
C GLY A 708 -0.61 0.36 21.78
N THR A 709 -0.85 1.29 22.69
CA THR A 709 -1.53 1.03 23.96
C THR A 709 -2.51 2.13 24.27
N GLN A 710 -3.73 1.74 24.64
CA GLN A 710 -4.77 2.62 25.14
C GLN A 710 -5.27 2.10 26.49
N THR A 711 -6.13 2.86 27.17
CA THR A 711 -6.80 2.36 28.38
C THR A 711 -8.02 1.52 28.00
N VAL A 712 -8.41 0.59 28.87
CA VAL A 712 -9.69 -0.12 28.73
C VAL A 712 -10.86 0.86 28.72
N LEU A 713 -10.80 1.89 29.57
CA LEU A 713 -11.80 2.97 29.62
C LEU A 713 -11.93 3.72 28.29
N TRP A 714 -10.82 4.02 27.62
CA TRP A 714 -10.84 4.60 26.27
C TRP A 714 -11.60 3.69 25.29
N GLY A 715 -11.35 2.38 25.35
CA GLY A 715 -12.00 1.41 24.46
C GLY A 715 -13.52 1.38 24.63
N GLU A 716 -13.98 1.36 25.88
CA GLU A 716 -15.42 1.39 26.20
C GLU A 716 -16.06 2.74 25.89
N GLU A 717 -15.38 3.86 26.20
CA GLU A 717 -15.87 5.21 25.87
C GLU A 717 -16.06 5.37 24.36
N VAL A 718 -15.12 4.86 23.55
CA VAL A 718 -15.22 4.89 22.09
C VAL A 718 -16.42 4.06 21.63
N ARG A 719 -16.58 2.83 22.12
CA ARG A 719 -17.72 1.98 21.74
C ARG A 719 -19.06 2.58 22.11
N GLU A 720 -19.16 3.19 23.30
CA GLU A 720 -20.35 3.89 23.77
C GLU A 720 -20.67 5.10 22.89
N ARG A 721 -19.66 5.94 22.60
CA ARG A 721 -19.80 7.14 21.76
C ARG A 721 -20.36 6.85 20.37
N PHE A 722 -19.96 5.72 19.77
CA PHE A 722 -20.41 5.31 18.44
C PHE A 722 -21.60 4.33 18.45
N HIS A 723 -22.12 3.98 19.63
CA HIS A 723 -23.13 2.93 19.79
C HIS A 723 -22.79 1.63 19.07
N ALA A 724 -21.50 1.25 19.09
CA ALA A 724 -20.93 0.17 18.30
C ALA A 724 -20.14 -0.79 19.21
N PRO A 725 -20.82 -1.73 19.91
CA PRO A 725 -20.15 -2.66 20.84
C PRO A 725 -19.11 -3.55 20.14
N ASP A 726 -19.29 -3.82 18.85
CA ASP A 726 -18.39 -4.62 18.03
C ASP A 726 -17.37 -3.76 17.26
N LEU A 727 -17.22 -2.47 17.60
CA LEU A 727 -16.21 -1.63 16.97
C LEU A 727 -14.83 -2.24 17.16
N ASN A 728 -14.11 -2.37 16.04
CA ASN A 728 -12.78 -2.96 16.00
C ASN A 728 -11.73 -1.97 16.50
N LEU A 729 -11.49 -1.97 17.82
CA LEU A 729 -10.54 -1.09 18.50
C LEU A 729 -9.09 -1.24 18.00
N ALA A 730 -8.73 -2.37 17.37
CA ALA A 730 -7.41 -2.56 16.77
C ALA A 730 -7.12 -1.54 15.64
N ARG A 731 -8.17 -0.95 15.04
CA ARG A 731 -8.06 0.12 14.04
C ARG A 731 -7.42 1.40 14.58
N TYR A 732 -7.65 1.70 15.86
CA TYR A 732 -7.27 2.97 16.50
C TYR A 732 -6.25 2.80 17.62
N ILE A 733 -5.80 1.57 17.90
CA ILE A 733 -4.95 1.26 19.06
C ILE A 733 -3.60 2.00 19.04
N LYS A 734 -3.11 2.32 17.84
CA LYS A 734 -1.79 2.92 17.60
C LYS A 734 -1.67 4.34 18.16
N ASP A 735 -2.67 5.19 17.93
CA ASP A 735 -2.65 6.61 18.29
C ASP A 735 -3.85 7.05 19.13
N GLY A 736 -4.85 6.18 19.33
CA GLY A 736 -6.07 6.47 20.07
C GLY A 736 -7.02 7.43 19.36
N THR A 737 -6.70 7.82 18.12
CA THR A 737 -7.46 8.85 17.39
C THR A 737 -8.59 8.19 16.60
N VAL A 738 -9.81 8.37 17.10
CA VAL A 738 -11.02 7.88 16.43
C VAL A 738 -11.64 9.03 15.65
N THR A 739 -11.70 8.90 14.33
CA THR A 739 -12.38 9.89 13.47
C THR A 739 -13.82 9.45 13.23
N ASP A 740 -14.77 10.40 13.22
CA ASP A 740 -16.20 10.17 12.94
C ASP A 740 -16.49 9.57 11.54
N ILE A 741 -15.46 9.35 10.74
CA ILE A 741 -15.56 8.75 9.41
C ILE A 741 -15.30 7.25 9.55
N ASP A 742 -16.23 6.56 10.19
CA ASP A 742 -16.37 5.14 9.92
C ASP A 742 -17.04 5.02 8.55
N SER A 743 -16.22 4.83 7.51
CA SER A 743 -16.72 4.60 6.15
C SER A 743 -17.27 3.20 5.97
N GLY A 744 -17.20 2.32 6.97
CA GLY A 744 -17.62 0.93 6.82
C GLY A 744 -16.90 0.20 5.68
N GLU A 745 -15.72 0.71 5.27
CA GLU A 745 -14.86 0.10 4.24
C GLU A 745 -13.99 -1.03 4.80
#